data_AF-A0A8H5FJM4-F1
#
_entry.id   AF-A0A8H5FJM4-F1
#
_cell.length_a   1.000
_cell.length_b   1.000
_cell.length_c   1.000
_cell.angle_alpha   90.00
_cell.angle_beta   90.00
_cell.angle_gamma   90.00
#
_symmetry.space_group_name_H-M   'P 1'
#
loop_
_entity.id
_entity.type
_entity.pdbx_description
1 polymer ?
#
loop_
_entity_poly.entity_id
_entity_poly.type
_entity_poly.pdbx_seq_one_letter_code
_entity_poly.pdbx_strand_id
1 'polypeptide(L)'
;MQSTQNPAALVAVIGASASGKSSFINEIMGEVAEVGSGNSSCTDKLGKWTYDLSDGRKVTFLDTPGLNFYSEADIDRPAETTLRELEELSLTANVPIQYLFVVHNVAQDPPLSPLKYGSNRRFNSLCSRMQVHVITTHWDQLLEDEDEDPSVHHEIAIEKEESLFSPGSFLEYVRSVSPNAPLHRSGLWNLDMVPVTDHASPKDLIFKLLDVPSTKSGEQMEAQIGAEDPSPSLPDKPTEPVVIGNNRAIFMDGVVHTVRVEPSTRSDEALAVLHELHALSSSMKDHHSFARDHTQHLAEITSTMKNHQSFTSTVQLLSEERDKAKEECSRLLKEVADLQAEKIKMATSFSTSVQVLSEERDKAKAATSRLAEDFAALQDEKENVTRLLATSDAALAQQEKKLEESQVDNRRLAEDLAALQTEKENVARLLGASDAALDHTTRKMNQANAESIRLAEDLEAAEAEKENFARLHARSHAALEEQAKEVVDLTKERDSLNQSVRDLKLTLSATSSEHSACSGKILALQRDLRTSELRSRRSTNSQVYALQEAEAKLTHRTREFEKRVSDLESELKVTNNSVQEQSRELSRVYAEKEALEKKLADQELLSTFSAPRVAENNHWDDFSARKRLWEANRESVQGELESIEREKAELSSKLRSLESSWADSSRIQQMTKALRAKEWETKPIEARLRRIEQEGRDNFYDDSPQFGRN
;
A
#
# COMPACT_ATOMS: atom_id res chain seq x y z
N MET A 1 -26.47 5.52 46.65
CA MET A 1 -26.16 5.87 45.25
C MET A 1 -25.24 4.80 44.71
N GLN A 2 -25.75 3.89 43.89
CA GLN A 2 -24.93 2.89 43.21
C GLN A 2 -24.15 3.64 42.13
N SER A 3 -22.83 3.77 42.28
CA SER A 3 -21.97 4.23 41.20
C SER A 3 -22.14 3.24 40.05
N THR A 4 -22.83 3.64 38.98
CA THR A 4 -22.81 2.92 37.71
C THR A 4 -21.36 2.90 37.26
N GLN A 5 -20.66 1.80 37.54
CA GLN A 5 -19.31 1.56 37.03
C GLN A 5 -19.42 1.64 35.51
N ASN A 6 -18.97 2.76 34.95
CA ASN A 6 -18.93 2.92 33.51
C ASN A 6 -18.02 1.81 32.96
N PRO A 7 -18.48 1.06 31.95
CA PRO A 7 -17.75 -0.10 31.45
C PRO A 7 -16.39 0.33 30.90
N ALA A 8 -15.39 -0.53 31.07
CA ALA A 8 -14.07 -0.34 30.48
C ALA A 8 -14.20 -0.10 28.96
N ALA A 9 -13.50 0.89 28.43
CA ALA A 9 -13.49 1.18 27.00
C ALA A 9 -12.40 0.38 26.30
N LEU A 10 -12.71 -0.19 25.14
CA LEU A 10 -11.75 -0.89 24.29
C LEU A 10 -11.65 -0.14 22.96
N VAL A 11 -10.44 0.31 22.61
CA VAL A 11 -10.14 1.16 21.45
C VAL A 11 -9.18 0.39 20.54
N ALA A 12 -9.56 0.16 19.29
CA ALA A 12 -8.65 -0.41 18.28
C ALA A 12 -7.97 0.70 17.49
N VAL A 13 -6.64 0.64 17.35
CA VAL A 13 -5.85 1.66 16.64
C VAL A 13 -5.27 1.04 15.37
N ILE A 14 -5.77 1.44 14.21
CA ILE A 14 -5.40 0.90 12.90
C ILE A 14 -4.85 1.98 11.98
N GLY A 15 -4.08 1.59 10.96
CA GLY A 15 -3.41 2.52 10.04
C GLY A 15 -2.20 1.86 9.39
N ALA A 16 -1.57 2.55 8.45
CA ALA A 16 -0.35 2.07 7.78
C ALA A 16 0.81 1.88 8.78
N SER A 17 1.87 1.20 8.37
CA SER A 17 3.15 1.30 9.08
C SER A 17 3.66 2.73 9.03
N ALA A 18 4.36 3.15 10.08
CA ALA A 18 4.80 4.53 10.26
C ALA A 18 3.67 5.59 10.29
N SER A 19 2.39 5.20 10.43
CA SER A 19 1.30 6.17 10.62
C SER A 19 1.21 6.76 12.03
N GLY A 20 2.15 6.45 12.92
CA GLY A 20 2.17 6.98 14.29
C GLY A 20 1.28 6.25 15.31
N LYS A 21 0.79 5.04 15.01
CA LYS A 21 -0.09 4.26 15.93
C LYS A 21 0.52 4.03 17.32
N SER A 22 1.70 3.42 17.38
CA SER A 22 2.38 3.11 18.64
C SER A 22 2.85 4.38 19.36
N SER A 23 3.29 5.41 18.61
CA SER A 23 3.63 6.72 19.17
C SER A 23 2.41 7.43 19.78
N PHE A 24 1.24 7.36 19.13
CA PHE A 24 -0.02 7.89 19.65
C PHE A 24 -0.40 7.24 20.99
N ILE A 25 -0.22 5.92 21.08
CA ILE A 25 -0.44 5.13 22.30
C ILE A 25 0.56 5.53 23.40
N ASN A 26 1.84 5.72 23.03
CA ASN A 26 2.88 6.13 23.97
C ASN A 26 2.69 7.55 24.52
N GLU A 27 2.16 8.47 23.72
CA GLU A 27 1.86 9.82 24.20
C GLU A 27 0.81 9.80 25.34
N ILE A 28 -0.10 8.82 25.30
CA ILE A 28 -1.12 8.63 26.33
C ILE A 28 -0.52 7.94 27.57
N MET A 29 0.23 6.85 27.38
CA MET A 29 0.63 5.93 28.45
C MET A 29 2.09 6.03 28.91
N GLY A 30 2.93 6.81 28.23
CA GLY A 30 4.39 6.74 28.31
C GLY A 30 4.96 5.69 27.34
N GLU A 31 6.28 5.50 27.34
CA GLU A 31 7.01 4.58 26.44
C GLU A 31 6.70 3.09 26.73
N VAL A 32 5.51 2.61 26.31
CA VAL A 32 5.04 1.23 26.56
C VAL A 32 4.99 0.38 25.30
N ALA A 33 4.58 0.97 24.17
CA ALA A 33 4.53 0.33 22.87
C ALA A 33 5.87 0.51 22.14
N GLU A 34 6.32 -0.54 21.44
CA GLU A 34 7.55 -0.51 20.67
C GLU A 34 7.42 0.43 19.46
N VAL A 35 8.31 1.42 19.35
CA VAL A 35 8.34 2.36 18.22
C VAL A 35 9.54 2.04 17.34
N GLY A 36 9.26 1.68 16.10
CA GLY A 36 10.27 1.44 15.09
C GLY A 36 10.91 2.71 14.55
N SER A 37 12.22 2.69 14.34
CA SER A 37 12.95 3.77 13.67
C SER A 37 13.01 3.59 12.13
N GLY A 38 12.01 2.98 11.50
CA GLY A 38 12.02 2.68 10.06
C GLY A 38 10.66 2.27 9.48
N ASN A 39 10.64 1.99 8.18
CA ASN A 39 9.41 1.68 7.42
C ASN A 39 8.89 0.24 7.63
N SER A 40 9.68 -0.64 8.26
CA SER A 40 9.27 -1.99 8.62
C SER A 40 8.30 -1.98 9.81
N SER A 41 7.27 -2.83 9.76
CA SER A 41 6.34 -2.96 10.89
C SER A 41 7.11 -3.47 12.11
N CYS A 42 7.14 -2.70 13.20
CA CYS A 42 7.70 -3.19 14.48
C CYS A 42 6.64 -3.94 15.30
N THR A 43 5.37 -3.73 14.98
CA THR A 43 4.25 -4.41 15.60
C THR A 43 3.84 -5.60 14.74
N ASP A 44 4.30 -6.81 15.09
CA ASP A 44 3.94 -8.04 14.35
C ASP A 44 2.66 -8.69 14.86
N LYS A 45 2.23 -8.34 16.07
CA LYS A 45 1.07 -8.91 16.79
C LYS A 45 0.22 -7.82 17.40
N LEU A 46 -1.07 -8.10 17.66
CA LEU A 46 -1.93 -7.20 18.39
C LEU A 46 -1.38 -6.97 19.81
N GLY A 47 -0.93 -5.76 20.10
CA GLY A 47 -0.52 -5.32 21.43
C GLY A 47 -1.73 -4.82 22.22
N LYS A 48 -1.79 -5.11 23.52
CA LYS A 48 -2.87 -4.66 24.40
C LYS A 48 -2.30 -3.83 25.54
N TRP A 49 -2.77 -2.60 25.67
CA TRP A 49 -2.26 -1.64 26.64
C TRP A 49 -3.41 -0.99 27.40
N THR A 50 -3.38 -1.04 28.73
CA THR A 50 -4.47 -0.53 29.56
C THR A 50 -4.03 0.70 30.35
N TYR A 51 -4.80 1.79 30.23
CA TYR A 51 -4.63 3.05 30.93
C TYR A 51 -5.77 3.26 31.93
N ASP A 52 -5.42 3.64 33.16
CA ASP A 52 -6.39 4.01 34.19
C ASP A 52 -6.68 5.51 34.13
N LEU A 53 -7.94 5.87 33.87
CA LEU A 53 -8.41 7.24 33.88
C LEU A 53 -8.50 7.77 35.31
N SER A 54 -8.48 9.10 35.45
CA SER A 54 -8.56 9.79 36.74
C SER A 54 -9.87 9.51 37.51
N ASP A 55 -10.93 9.12 36.82
CA ASP A 55 -12.21 8.71 37.41
C ASP A 55 -12.31 7.21 37.72
N GLY A 56 -11.20 6.47 37.59
CA GLY A 56 -11.09 5.05 37.88
C GLY A 56 -11.58 4.13 36.75
N ARG A 57 -12.05 4.66 35.62
CA ARG A 57 -12.35 3.84 34.43
C ARG A 57 -11.06 3.34 33.79
N LYS A 58 -11.14 2.18 33.13
CA LYS A 58 -10.02 1.61 32.37
C LYS A 58 -10.26 1.76 30.88
N VAL A 59 -9.26 2.23 30.16
CA VAL A 59 -9.24 2.29 28.69
C VAL A 59 -8.19 1.31 28.21
N THR A 60 -8.54 0.43 27.30
CA THR A 60 -7.59 -0.49 26.69
C THR A 60 -7.42 -0.16 25.21
N PHE A 61 -6.18 0.08 24.80
CA PHE A 61 -5.77 0.23 23.41
C PHE A 61 -5.32 -1.11 22.84
N LEU A 62 -5.81 -1.44 21.65
CA LEU A 62 -5.30 -2.51 20.80
C LEU A 62 -4.39 -1.86 19.76
N ASP A 63 -3.07 -1.95 19.97
CA ASP A 63 -2.07 -1.56 18.97
C ASP A 63 -2.00 -2.64 17.90
N THR A 64 -2.02 -2.22 16.63
CA THR A 64 -2.15 -3.15 15.51
C THR A 64 -0.96 -3.09 14.57
N PRO A 65 -0.57 -4.23 13.94
CA PRO A 65 0.35 -4.22 12.82
C PRO A 65 -0.10 -3.24 11.74
N GLY A 66 0.87 -2.62 11.06
CA GLY A 66 0.56 -1.69 9.97
C GLY A 66 -0.26 -2.35 8.86
N LEU A 67 -1.33 -1.68 8.42
CA LEU A 67 -2.15 -2.09 7.28
C LEU A 67 -1.49 -1.69 5.95
N ASN A 68 -0.20 -2.02 5.78
CA ASN A 68 0.53 -1.68 4.57
C ASN A 68 -0.07 -2.38 3.34
N PHE A 69 -0.25 -1.61 2.26
CA PHE A 69 -0.79 -2.07 0.97
C PHE A 69 0.28 -2.33 -0.08
N TYR A 70 1.56 -2.28 0.29
CA TYR A 70 2.67 -2.51 -0.65
C TYR A 70 2.65 -3.93 -1.20
N SER A 71 3.28 -4.15 -2.34
CA SER A 71 3.15 -5.39 -3.12
C SER A 71 3.33 -6.67 -2.27
N GLU A 72 2.72 -7.78 -2.69
CA GLU A 72 2.76 -9.10 -2.01
C GLU A 72 4.19 -9.62 -1.71
N ALA A 73 5.22 -8.98 -2.28
CA ALA A 73 6.62 -9.31 -2.07
C ALA A 73 7.22 -8.76 -0.75
N ASP A 74 6.70 -7.67 -0.18
CA ASP A 74 7.37 -6.92 0.91
C ASP A 74 6.49 -6.70 2.17
N ILE A 75 5.36 -7.40 2.29
CA ILE A 75 4.50 -7.28 3.48
C ILE A 75 4.79 -8.44 4.45
N ASP A 76 5.34 -8.13 5.63
CA ASP A 76 5.52 -9.08 6.74
C ASP A 76 4.20 -9.69 7.23
N ARG A 77 3.09 -8.95 7.11
CA ARG A 77 1.76 -9.40 7.54
C ARG A 77 0.59 -8.82 6.73
N PRO A 78 -0.21 -9.64 6.02
CA PRO A 78 -1.34 -9.15 5.24
C PRO A 78 -2.39 -8.42 6.10
N ALA A 79 -2.84 -7.23 5.65
CA ALA A 79 -3.89 -6.42 6.31
C ALA A 79 -5.14 -7.23 6.68
N GLU A 80 -5.50 -8.18 5.83
CA GLU A 80 -6.61 -9.12 6.01
C GLU A 80 -6.53 -9.94 7.31
N THR A 81 -5.32 -10.27 7.76
CA THR A 81 -5.08 -11.02 8.99
C THR A 81 -5.36 -10.17 10.22
N THR A 82 -4.87 -8.92 10.22
CA THR A 82 -5.09 -7.97 11.31
C THR A 82 -6.58 -7.63 11.45
N LEU A 83 -7.26 -7.35 10.34
CA LEU A 83 -8.70 -7.07 10.35
C LEU A 83 -9.52 -8.27 10.83
N ARG A 84 -9.12 -9.50 10.46
CA ARG A 84 -9.77 -10.72 10.95
C ARG A 84 -9.61 -10.87 12.46
N GLU A 85 -8.41 -10.66 13.00
CA GLU A 85 -8.20 -10.75 14.45
C GLU A 85 -8.98 -9.69 15.22
N LEU A 86 -9.08 -8.46 14.70
CA LEU A 86 -9.93 -7.43 15.28
C LEU A 86 -11.42 -7.81 15.23
N GLU A 87 -11.88 -8.38 14.12
CA GLU A 87 -13.26 -8.86 13.98
C GLU A 87 -13.55 -9.99 14.97
N GLU A 88 -12.65 -10.98 15.08
CA GLU A 88 -12.74 -12.07 16.05
C GLU A 88 -12.74 -11.55 17.49
N LEU A 89 -11.87 -10.60 17.85
CA LEU A 89 -11.86 -9.95 19.15
C LEU A 89 -13.14 -9.16 19.40
N SER A 90 -13.68 -8.47 18.40
CA SER A 90 -14.96 -7.74 18.53
C SER A 90 -16.16 -8.66 18.77
N LEU A 91 -16.05 -9.95 18.44
CA LEU A 91 -17.08 -10.96 18.61
C LEU A 91 -16.91 -11.77 19.90
N THR A 92 -15.66 -11.98 20.34
CA THR A 92 -15.33 -12.89 21.43
C THR A 92 -14.95 -12.19 22.73
N ALA A 93 -14.58 -10.91 22.69
CA ALA A 93 -14.20 -10.17 23.89
C ALA A 93 -15.41 -9.92 24.79
N ASN A 94 -15.22 -10.11 26.10
CA ASN A 94 -16.21 -9.76 27.13
C ASN A 94 -16.53 -8.25 27.16
N VAL A 95 -15.63 -7.44 26.62
CA VAL A 95 -15.79 -5.99 26.46
C VAL A 95 -15.77 -5.69 24.97
N PRO A 96 -16.86 -5.18 24.37
CA PRO A 96 -16.88 -4.87 22.95
C PRO A 96 -15.89 -3.74 22.64
N ILE A 97 -15.27 -3.79 21.46
CA ILE A 97 -14.50 -2.66 20.93
C ILE A 97 -15.49 -1.52 20.65
N GLN A 98 -15.32 -0.40 21.36
CA GLN A 98 -16.24 0.74 21.30
C GLN A 98 -15.82 1.71 20.20
N TYR A 99 -14.51 1.94 20.07
CA TYR A 99 -13.93 2.92 19.16
C TYR A 99 -12.91 2.29 18.22
N LEU A 100 -12.93 2.73 16.96
CA LEU A 100 -11.95 2.38 15.94
C LEU A 100 -11.22 3.65 15.51
N PHE A 101 -9.95 3.77 15.87
CA PHE A 101 -9.10 4.90 15.50
C PHE A 101 -8.34 4.56 14.23
N VAL A 102 -8.63 5.30 13.17
CA VAL A 102 -7.94 5.21 11.88
C VAL A 102 -6.86 6.28 11.84
N VAL A 103 -5.62 5.88 12.13
CA VAL A 103 -4.47 6.79 12.20
C VAL A 103 -3.77 6.85 10.85
N HIS A 104 -3.66 8.05 10.30
CA HIS A 104 -3.06 8.33 9.00
C HIS A 104 -1.91 9.33 9.14
N ASN A 105 -0.82 9.15 8.39
CA ASN A 105 0.28 10.10 8.32
C ASN A 105 0.03 11.04 7.13
N VAL A 106 -0.07 12.35 7.38
CA VAL A 106 -0.39 13.35 6.35
C VAL A 106 0.76 13.64 5.38
N ALA A 107 2.00 13.35 5.79
CA ALA A 107 3.18 13.51 4.96
C ALA A 107 3.37 12.32 4.00
N GLN A 108 2.62 11.22 4.17
CA GLN A 108 2.75 10.04 3.32
C GLN A 108 1.99 10.24 1.99
N ASP A 109 2.72 10.29 0.88
CA ASP A 109 2.20 10.37 -0.49
C ASP A 109 2.62 9.12 -1.31
N PRO A 110 1.73 8.44 -2.05
CA PRO A 110 0.29 8.68 -2.17
C PRO A 110 -0.50 8.28 -0.91
N PRO A 111 -1.71 8.86 -0.71
CA PRO A 111 -2.63 8.39 0.31
C PRO A 111 -2.87 6.89 0.14
N LEU A 112 -3.03 6.20 1.27
CA LEU A 112 -3.26 4.76 1.31
C LEU A 112 -4.26 4.34 0.21
N SER A 113 -3.87 3.40 -0.64
CA SER A 113 -4.80 2.83 -1.61
C SER A 113 -5.96 2.16 -0.88
N PRO A 114 -7.17 2.12 -1.46
CA PRO A 114 -8.28 1.39 -0.89
C PRO A 114 -7.86 -0.06 -0.59
N LEU A 115 -8.31 -0.57 0.55
CA LEU A 115 -8.15 -1.97 0.92
C LEU A 115 -8.57 -2.86 -0.28
N LYS A 116 -7.77 -3.89 -0.61
CA LYS A 116 -8.15 -4.86 -1.66
C LYS A 116 -9.53 -5.46 -1.32
N TYR A 117 -10.33 -5.80 -2.33
CA TYR A 117 -11.76 -6.18 -2.21
C TYR A 117 -12.14 -7.12 -1.04
N GLY A 118 -11.26 -8.06 -0.64
CA GLY A 118 -11.51 -8.93 0.52
C GLY A 118 -11.48 -8.19 1.87
N SER A 119 -10.54 -7.27 2.04
CA SER A 119 -10.33 -6.51 3.27
C SER A 119 -11.35 -5.41 3.48
N ASN A 120 -11.93 -4.89 2.39
CA ASN A 120 -13.07 -3.96 2.44
C ASN A 120 -14.25 -4.53 3.22
N ARG A 121 -14.59 -5.80 3.01
CA ARG A 121 -15.75 -6.42 3.68
C ARG A 121 -15.58 -6.48 5.19
N ARG A 122 -14.42 -6.90 5.68
CA ARG A 122 -14.14 -6.98 7.13
C ARG A 122 -14.02 -5.61 7.75
N PHE A 123 -13.33 -4.69 7.08
CA PHE A 123 -13.26 -3.31 7.52
C PHE A 123 -14.66 -2.68 7.64
N ASN A 124 -15.53 -2.90 6.66
CA ASN A 124 -16.91 -2.40 6.71
C ASN A 124 -17.70 -3.03 7.86
N SER A 125 -17.51 -4.32 8.11
CA SER A 125 -18.11 -4.98 9.27
C SER A 125 -17.67 -4.33 10.58
N LEU A 126 -16.37 -4.04 10.74
CA LEU A 126 -15.84 -3.35 11.92
C LEU A 126 -16.41 -1.94 12.06
N CYS A 127 -16.37 -1.14 11.00
CA CYS A 127 -16.89 0.24 10.99
C CYS A 127 -18.41 0.29 11.28
N SER A 128 -19.18 -0.70 10.85
CA SER A 128 -20.62 -0.77 11.13
C SER A 128 -20.97 -1.02 12.60
N ARG A 129 -20.00 -1.49 13.40
CA ARG A 129 -20.20 -1.91 14.79
C ARG A 129 -19.51 -1.02 15.81
N MET A 130 -18.64 -0.12 15.36
CA MET A 130 -17.77 0.70 16.21
C MET A 130 -17.90 2.17 15.84
N GLN A 131 -17.64 3.06 16.79
CA GLN A 131 -17.51 4.48 16.48
C GLN A 131 -16.14 4.74 15.84
N VAL A 132 -16.14 5.15 14.58
CA VAL A 132 -14.91 5.39 13.81
C VAL A 132 -14.43 6.82 14.00
N HIS A 133 -13.15 6.99 14.33
CA HIS A 133 -12.48 8.29 14.43
C HIS A 133 -11.28 8.30 13.49
N VAL A 134 -11.15 9.33 12.67
CA VAL A 134 -9.96 9.50 11.81
C VAL A 134 -8.99 10.42 12.54
N ILE A 135 -7.76 9.97 12.70
CA ILE A 135 -6.69 10.71 13.37
C ILE A 135 -5.57 10.93 12.37
N THR A 136 -5.26 12.18 12.04
CA THR A 136 -4.15 12.54 11.17
C THR A 136 -2.94 12.90 12.00
N THR A 137 -1.75 12.45 11.59
CA THR A 137 -0.45 12.57 12.28
C THR A 137 0.63 13.16 11.40
N HIS A 138 1.74 13.59 11.99
CA HIS A 138 2.92 14.15 11.29
C HIS A 138 2.66 15.49 10.59
N TRP A 139 1.78 16.32 11.14
CA TRP A 139 1.54 17.67 10.63
C TRP A 139 2.77 18.56 10.69
N ASP A 140 3.69 18.28 11.61
CA ASP A 140 4.99 18.92 11.74
C ASP A 140 5.91 18.72 10.51
N GLN A 141 5.75 17.60 9.79
CA GLN A 141 6.54 17.31 8.59
C GLN A 141 6.08 18.11 7.36
N LEU A 142 4.91 18.76 7.42
CA LEU A 142 4.45 19.65 6.36
C LEU A 142 5.01 21.08 6.51
N LEU A 143 5.73 21.36 7.59
CA LEU A 143 6.19 22.69 7.99
C LEU A 143 7.72 22.82 7.88
N GLU A 144 8.34 22.22 6.86
CA GLU A 144 9.82 22.17 6.75
C GLU A 144 10.48 23.56 6.60
N ASP A 145 9.73 24.58 6.20
CA ASP A 145 10.20 25.96 6.10
C ASP A 145 9.79 26.79 7.34
N GLU A 146 10.63 26.78 8.37
CA GLU A 146 10.43 27.54 9.64
C GLU A 146 10.27 29.07 9.44
N ASP A 147 10.66 29.59 8.27
CA ASP A 147 10.60 31.01 7.91
C ASP A 147 9.26 31.44 7.28
N GLU A 148 8.33 30.51 7.02
CA GLU A 148 7.04 30.85 6.41
C GLU A 148 6.04 31.46 7.42
N ASP A 149 5.16 32.33 6.90
CA ASP A 149 4.10 32.95 7.71
C ASP A 149 3.11 31.86 8.18
N PRO A 150 2.73 31.81 9.47
CA PRO A 150 1.70 30.90 9.98
C PRO A 150 0.40 30.83 9.17
N SER A 151 0.03 31.89 8.42
CA SER A 151 -1.11 31.84 7.51
C SER A 151 -0.92 30.87 6.35
N VAL A 152 0.30 30.76 5.82
CA VAL A 152 0.65 29.86 4.71
C VAL A 152 0.56 28.41 5.18
N HIS A 153 1.08 28.11 6.37
CA HIS A 153 0.95 26.78 6.98
C HIS A 153 -0.52 26.36 7.19
N HIS A 154 -1.40 27.30 7.54
CA HIS A 154 -2.83 27.02 7.66
C HIS A 154 -3.46 26.68 6.30
N GLU A 155 -3.09 27.40 5.24
CA GLU A 155 -3.56 27.15 3.88
C GLU A 155 -3.07 25.78 3.35
N ILE A 156 -1.78 25.48 3.55
CA ILE A 156 -1.18 24.17 3.21
C ILE A 156 -1.89 23.05 3.98
N ALA A 157 -2.20 23.25 5.26
CA ALA A 157 -2.88 22.24 6.05
C ALA A 157 -4.32 21.97 5.55
N ILE A 158 -5.04 23.02 5.13
CA ILE A 158 -6.37 22.89 4.52
C ILE A 158 -6.27 22.15 3.20
N GLU A 159 -5.37 22.57 2.30
CA GLU A 159 -5.20 21.93 0.99
C GLU A 159 -4.82 20.45 1.14
N LYS A 160 -3.90 20.14 2.06
CA LYS A 160 -3.52 18.75 2.32
C LYS A 160 -4.69 17.97 2.89
N GLU A 161 -5.48 18.53 3.82
CA GLU A 161 -6.68 17.88 4.33
C GLU A 161 -7.71 17.59 3.24
N GLU A 162 -7.96 18.54 2.32
CA GLU A 162 -8.84 18.29 1.17
C GLU A 162 -8.30 17.17 0.28
N SER A 163 -6.99 17.13 0.06
CA SER A 163 -6.34 16.08 -0.72
C SER A 163 -6.44 14.69 -0.08
N LEU A 164 -6.51 14.61 1.25
CA LEU A 164 -6.67 13.36 1.99
C LEU A 164 -7.98 12.65 1.66
N PHE A 165 -9.02 13.40 1.29
CA PHE A 165 -10.34 12.87 0.89
C PHE A 165 -10.58 12.91 -0.62
N SER A 166 -9.50 12.98 -1.41
CA SER A 166 -9.60 12.91 -2.86
C SER A 166 -10.23 11.59 -3.33
N PRO A 167 -10.93 11.59 -4.50
CA PRO A 167 -11.52 10.39 -5.07
C PRO A 167 -10.54 9.21 -5.19
N GLY A 168 -10.89 8.08 -4.61
CA GLY A 168 -10.09 6.86 -4.57
C GLY A 168 -9.14 6.75 -3.38
N SER A 169 -9.07 7.74 -2.49
CA SER A 169 -8.25 7.66 -1.27
C SER A 169 -8.86 6.73 -0.23
N PHE A 170 -8.02 6.14 0.63
CA PHE A 170 -8.51 5.34 1.76
C PHE A 170 -9.38 6.15 2.73
N LEU A 171 -9.10 7.43 2.96
CA LEU A 171 -9.91 8.25 3.87
C LEU A 171 -11.25 8.64 3.27
N GLU A 172 -11.34 8.85 1.95
CA GLU A 172 -12.64 8.92 1.26
C GLU A 172 -13.41 7.61 1.43
N TYR A 173 -12.74 6.45 1.30
CA TYR A 173 -13.37 5.16 1.57
C TYR A 173 -13.87 5.04 3.01
N VAL A 174 -13.07 5.41 4.02
CA VAL A 174 -13.49 5.45 5.43
C VAL A 174 -14.72 6.32 5.60
N ARG A 175 -14.75 7.50 4.97
CA ARG A 175 -15.88 8.42 4.98
C ARG A 175 -17.11 7.84 4.28
N SER A 176 -16.95 7.05 3.21
CA SER A 176 -18.07 6.39 2.54
C SER A 176 -18.74 5.32 3.43
N VAL A 177 -17.95 4.64 4.27
CA VAL A 177 -18.41 3.56 5.15
C VAL A 177 -18.91 4.10 6.50
N SER A 178 -18.32 5.19 6.98
CA SER A 178 -18.70 5.90 8.19
C SER A 178 -18.77 7.41 7.93
N PRO A 179 -19.87 7.91 7.32
CA PRO A 179 -20.02 9.31 6.89
C PRO A 179 -19.87 10.35 8.00
N ASN A 180 -20.10 9.94 9.24
CA ASN A 180 -20.04 10.79 10.43
C ASN A 180 -18.75 10.60 11.23
N ALA A 181 -17.74 9.90 10.71
CA ALA A 181 -16.47 9.72 11.40
C ALA A 181 -15.79 11.09 11.59
N PRO A 182 -15.61 11.60 12.83
CA PRO A 182 -14.93 12.87 13.03
C PRO A 182 -13.44 12.73 12.70
N LEU A 183 -12.91 13.77 12.06
CA LEU A 183 -11.48 13.95 11.81
C LEU A 183 -10.84 14.73 12.95
N HIS A 184 -9.69 14.25 13.43
CA HIS A 184 -8.91 14.89 14.47
C HIS A 184 -7.46 15.05 14.01
N ARG A 185 -6.92 16.27 14.14
CA ARG A 185 -5.51 16.54 13.89
C ARG A 185 -4.71 16.28 15.16
N SER A 186 -3.70 15.42 15.05
CA SER A 186 -2.78 15.01 16.12
C SER A 186 -1.34 15.13 15.60
N GLY A 187 -0.35 15.57 16.37
CA GLY A 187 1.01 15.75 15.84
C GLY A 187 1.84 16.74 16.65
N LEU A 188 3.16 16.72 16.51
CA LEU A 188 4.19 17.07 17.51
C LEU A 188 4.08 18.45 18.20
N TRP A 189 4.21 18.42 19.53
CA TRP A 189 4.42 19.56 20.42
C TRP A 189 5.90 19.64 20.78
N ASN A 190 6.76 20.10 19.88
CA ASN A 190 7.90 20.84 20.40
C ASN A 190 7.27 22.00 21.19
N LEU A 191 7.46 22.00 22.51
CA LEU A 191 6.69 22.77 23.51
C LEU A 191 6.62 24.29 23.27
N ASP A 192 7.30 24.79 22.24
CA ASP A 192 7.46 26.19 21.91
C ASP A 192 6.67 26.64 20.66
N MET A 193 6.07 25.71 19.89
CA MET A 193 5.21 26.08 18.75
C MET A 193 3.77 26.31 19.23
N VAL A 194 3.24 27.52 18.98
CA VAL A 194 1.83 27.83 19.28
C VAL A 194 0.96 26.92 18.41
N PRO A 195 0.10 26.08 19.01
CA PRO A 195 -0.74 25.18 18.23
C PRO A 195 -1.61 25.97 17.26
N VAL A 196 -1.51 25.63 15.97
CA VAL A 196 -2.53 25.97 14.99
C VAL A 196 -3.87 25.43 15.53
N THR A 197 -4.91 26.27 15.51
CA THR A 197 -6.08 26.27 16.42
C THR A 197 -6.96 25.03 16.54
N ASP A 198 -6.62 23.88 15.95
CA ASP A 198 -7.48 22.69 15.92
C ASP A 198 -6.75 21.36 16.24
N HIS A 199 -5.52 21.42 16.76
CA HIS A 199 -4.77 20.24 17.18
C HIS A 199 -5.19 19.78 18.58
N ALA A 200 -5.46 18.49 18.73
CA ALA A 200 -5.70 17.87 20.03
C ALA A 200 -4.53 16.96 20.38
N SER A 201 -4.05 17.03 21.63
CA SER A 201 -3.12 16.00 22.13
C SER A 201 -3.85 14.65 22.15
N PRO A 202 -3.14 13.52 21.96
CA PRO A 202 -3.73 12.19 22.12
C PRO A 202 -4.49 12.02 23.45
N LYS A 203 -3.99 12.59 24.54
CA LYS A 203 -4.67 12.57 25.86
C LYS A 203 -5.97 13.36 25.86
N ASP A 204 -5.97 14.58 25.32
CA ASP A 204 -7.17 15.42 25.24
C ASP A 204 -8.23 14.79 24.34
N LEU A 205 -7.81 14.14 23.25
CA LEU A 205 -8.70 13.40 22.36
C LEU A 205 -9.39 12.25 23.11
N ILE A 206 -8.64 11.45 23.88
CA ILE A 206 -9.22 10.38 24.70
C ILE A 206 -10.16 10.92 25.77
N PHE A 207 -9.76 11.98 26.47
CA PHE A 207 -10.59 12.57 27.52
C PHE A 207 -11.88 13.16 26.96
N LYS A 208 -11.81 13.83 25.81
CA LYS A 208 -12.98 14.35 25.09
C LYS A 208 -13.90 13.22 24.64
N LEU A 209 -13.36 12.12 24.09
CA LEU A 209 -14.16 11.01 23.58
C LEU A 209 -14.83 10.17 24.67
N LEU A 210 -14.24 10.15 25.86
CA LEU A 210 -14.75 9.39 27.01
C LEU A 210 -15.50 10.27 28.00
N ASP A 211 -15.76 11.54 27.67
CA ASP A 211 -16.36 12.54 28.56
C ASP A 211 -15.67 12.59 29.94
N VAL A 212 -14.34 12.47 29.96
CA VAL A 212 -13.53 12.65 31.16
C VAL A 212 -13.36 14.15 31.36
N PRO A 213 -13.81 14.74 32.48
CA PRO A 213 -13.59 16.15 32.74
C PRO A 213 -12.08 16.42 32.76
N SER A 214 -11.61 17.30 31.88
CA SER A 214 -10.20 17.69 31.86
C SER A 214 -9.87 18.37 33.20
N THR A 215 -9.08 17.69 34.02
CA THR A 215 -8.48 18.32 35.19
C THR A 215 -7.56 19.40 34.64
N LYS A 216 -7.89 20.67 34.88
CA LYS A 216 -7.08 21.82 34.43
C LYS A 216 -5.61 21.52 34.74
N SER A 217 -4.81 21.46 33.68
CA SER A 217 -3.38 21.21 33.70
C SER A 217 -2.72 22.16 34.72
N GLY A 218 -2.33 21.61 35.87
CA GLY A 218 -1.83 22.40 36.99
C GLY A 218 -1.32 21.56 38.18
N GLU A 219 -1.74 20.31 38.32
CA GLU A 219 -1.19 19.40 39.33
C GLU A 219 -0.34 18.31 38.66
N GLN A 220 0.99 18.47 38.76
CA GLN A 220 1.94 17.42 38.46
C GLN A 220 1.68 16.24 39.43
N MET A 221 1.11 15.14 38.92
CA MET A 221 1.13 13.86 39.62
C MET A 221 2.53 13.28 39.53
N GLU A 222 3.31 13.44 40.60
CA GLU A 222 4.48 12.60 40.87
C GLU A 222 4.02 11.14 41.00
N ALA A 223 4.49 10.29 40.10
CA ALA A 223 4.39 8.85 40.26
C ALA A 223 5.28 8.43 41.46
N GLN A 224 4.64 8.02 42.56
CA GLN A 224 5.32 7.32 43.65
C GLN A 224 5.85 5.96 43.16
N ILE A 225 7.13 5.93 42.79
CA ILE A 225 7.91 4.69 42.71
C ILE A 225 8.64 4.56 44.05
N GLY A 226 8.21 3.58 44.86
CA GLY A 226 8.86 3.25 46.12
C GLY A 226 10.26 2.69 45.90
N ALA A 227 11.27 3.38 46.42
CA ALA A 227 12.63 2.92 46.51
C ALA A 227 12.95 2.52 47.96
N GLU A 228 13.36 1.27 48.17
CA GLU A 228 14.11 0.87 49.36
C GLU A 228 15.57 0.60 48.98
N ASP A 229 16.42 1.38 49.64
CA ASP A 229 17.74 1.09 50.21
C ASP A 229 19.01 1.71 49.60
N PRO A 230 19.88 2.34 50.45
CA PRO A 230 20.87 3.33 50.04
C PRO A 230 22.33 2.83 50.16
N SER A 231 23.25 3.54 49.50
CA SER A 231 24.63 3.89 49.96
C SER A 231 25.56 4.21 48.76
N PRO A 232 26.70 4.90 48.95
CA PRO A 232 26.92 6.11 49.73
C PRO A 232 27.71 7.20 48.94
N SER A 233 27.60 8.42 49.45
CA SER A 233 28.21 9.69 49.04
C SER A 233 29.75 9.76 49.08
N LEU A 234 30.33 10.59 48.21
CA LEU A 234 31.65 11.26 48.31
C LEU A 234 31.60 12.58 47.48
N PRO A 235 32.48 13.59 47.72
CA PRO A 235 32.02 14.89 48.22
C PRO A 235 32.31 16.08 47.30
N ASP A 236 31.68 17.19 47.68
CA ASP A 236 31.66 18.53 47.10
C ASP A 236 33.02 19.11 46.67
N LYS A 237 32.98 19.85 45.56
CA LYS A 237 33.95 20.91 45.24
C LYS A 237 33.24 22.21 44.85
N PRO A 238 33.78 23.37 45.25
CA PRO A 238 33.06 24.62 45.21
C PRO A 238 33.24 25.40 43.89
N THR A 239 32.21 26.18 43.60
CA THR A 239 32.02 27.14 42.52
C THR A 239 33.00 28.32 42.62
N GLU A 240 33.66 28.66 41.52
CA GLU A 240 34.29 29.97 41.30
C GLU A 240 33.81 30.60 39.97
N PRO A 241 33.70 31.94 39.88
CA PRO A 241 33.11 32.64 38.75
C PRO A 241 34.15 32.94 37.65
N VAL A 242 33.79 32.68 36.38
CA VAL A 242 34.62 33.05 35.22
C VAL A 242 34.33 34.50 34.81
N VAL A 243 35.39 35.30 34.84
CA VAL A 243 35.46 36.69 34.38
C VAL A 243 35.46 36.74 32.84
N ILE A 244 34.54 37.51 32.27
CA ILE A 244 34.48 37.86 30.84
C ILE A 244 35.50 38.97 30.57
N GLY A 245 36.49 38.69 29.71
CA GLY A 245 37.52 39.62 29.29
C GLY A 245 37.57 39.79 27.76
N ASN A 246 37.15 40.97 27.33
CA ASN A 246 37.22 41.60 26.00
C ASN A 246 38.34 41.14 25.05
N ASN A 247 38.00 40.96 23.77
CA ASN A 247 38.88 41.40 22.68
C ASN A 247 38.10 42.00 21.50
N ARG A 248 38.67 43.09 20.99
CA ARG A 248 38.15 44.07 20.02
C ARG A 248 37.90 43.48 18.63
N ALA A 249 36.77 43.88 18.06
CA ALA A 249 36.56 43.98 16.61
C ALA A 249 37.07 45.34 16.10
N ILE A 250 37.66 45.37 14.90
CA ILE A 250 37.87 46.58 14.11
C ILE A 250 37.32 46.32 12.69
N PHE A 251 36.42 47.22 12.30
CA PHE A 251 35.80 47.45 10.99
C PHE A 251 36.78 47.49 9.81
N MET A 252 36.31 47.18 8.59
CA MET A 252 36.14 48.17 7.52
C MET A 252 35.25 47.62 6.38
N ASP A 253 34.35 48.50 5.94
CA ASP A 253 33.54 48.51 4.71
C ASP A 253 34.39 48.20 3.45
N GLY A 254 33.91 47.72 2.30
CA GLY A 254 32.62 47.88 1.64
C GLY A 254 32.84 48.42 0.22
N VAL A 255 32.40 47.64 -0.78
CA VAL A 255 31.88 48.06 -2.10
C VAL A 255 32.83 48.52 -3.23
N VAL A 256 33.01 47.61 -4.20
CA VAL A 256 32.84 47.68 -5.68
C VAL A 256 32.98 49.06 -6.40
N HIS A 257 33.91 49.14 -7.37
CA HIS A 257 33.61 49.47 -8.78
C HIS A 257 34.81 49.24 -9.73
N THR A 258 34.50 48.59 -10.85
CA THR A 258 35.29 48.47 -12.08
C THR A 258 35.66 49.84 -12.68
N VAL A 259 36.82 49.97 -13.34
CA VAL A 259 37.00 50.68 -14.64
C VAL A 259 38.48 50.64 -15.10
N ARG A 260 38.68 50.05 -16.29
CA ARG A 260 39.48 50.51 -17.45
C ARG A 260 40.72 51.39 -17.23
N VAL A 261 41.87 50.94 -17.74
CA VAL A 261 43.10 51.74 -17.92
C VAL A 261 43.43 51.86 -19.41
N GLU A 262 43.70 53.10 -19.85
CA GLU A 262 44.80 53.54 -20.73
C GLU A 262 44.73 55.08 -20.92
N PRO A 263 45.78 55.80 -21.35
CA PRO A 263 47.22 55.64 -21.05
C PRO A 263 47.93 56.99 -20.74
N SER A 264 49.24 56.87 -20.43
CA SER A 264 50.34 57.85 -20.61
C SER A 264 50.71 58.82 -19.47
N THR A 265 51.90 58.61 -18.90
CA THR A 265 53.03 59.55 -18.97
C THR A 265 54.31 58.87 -18.41
N ARG A 266 55.18 58.42 -19.33
CA ARG A 266 56.47 57.74 -19.06
C ARG A 266 57.55 58.73 -18.60
N SER A 267 57.54 59.16 -17.35
CA SER A 267 58.69 59.87 -16.77
C SER A 267 58.98 59.49 -15.31
N ASP A 268 57.97 59.08 -14.54
CA ASP A 268 58.16 58.84 -13.10
C ASP A 268 58.55 57.39 -12.76
N GLU A 269 58.23 56.44 -13.64
CA GLU A 269 58.64 55.02 -13.50
C GLU A 269 60.15 54.82 -13.64
N ALA A 270 60.83 55.65 -14.46
CA ALA A 270 62.27 55.54 -14.64
C ALA A 270 63.04 55.97 -13.38
N LEU A 271 62.51 56.92 -12.61
CA LEU A 271 63.13 57.38 -11.37
C LEU A 271 62.94 56.34 -10.24
N ALA A 272 61.76 55.71 -10.17
CA ALA A 272 61.49 54.64 -9.20
C ALA A 272 62.42 53.43 -9.41
N VAL A 273 62.61 53.02 -10.67
CA VAL A 273 63.51 51.90 -11.02
C VAL A 273 64.98 52.23 -10.69
N LEU A 274 65.41 53.49 -10.86
CA LEU A 274 66.77 53.90 -10.49
C LEU A 274 67.00 53.89 -8.97
N HIS A 275 66.00 54.28 -8.17
CA HIS A 275 66.08 54.19 -6.71
C HIS A 275 66.10 52.74 -6.22
N GLU A 276 65.30 51.85 -6.84
CA GLU A 276 65.33 50.41 -6.52
C GLU A 276 66.66 49.76 -6.93
N LEU A 277 67.21 50.10 -8.10
CA LEU A 277 68.52 49.60 -8.53
C LEU A 277 69.65 50.04 -7.60
N HIS A 278 69.57 51.26 -7.05
CA HIS A 278 70.56 51.74 -6.09
C HIS A 278 70.43 51.05 -4.72
N ALA A 279 69.20 50.76 -4.29
CA ALA A 279 68.93 49.97 -3.08
C ALA A 279 69.40 48.52 -3.24
N LEU A 280 69.15 47.91 -4.41
CA LEU A 280 69.60 46.56 -4.73
C LEU A 280 71.13 46.47 -4.79
N SER A 281 71.80 47.48 -5.38
CA SER A 281 73.27 47.56 -5.44
C SER A 281 73.90 47.70 -4.06
N SER A 282 73.26 48.47 -3.16
CA SER A 282 73.71 48.62 -1.77
C SER A 282 73.53 47.32 -0.99
N SER A 283 72.37 46.67 -1.13
CA SER A 283 72.08 45.35 -0.57
C SER A 283 73.04 44.26 -1.08
N MET A 284 73.39 44.28 -2.36
CA MET A 284 74.37 43.35 -2.93
C MET A 284 75.79 43.58 -2.38
N LYS A 285 76.18 44.82 -2.07
CA LYS A 285 77.46 45.11 -1.42
C LYS A 285 77.50 44.62 0.01
N ASP A 286 76.40 44.76 0.75
CA ASP A 286 76.27 44.26 2.12
C ASP A 286 76.21 42.72 2.14
N HIS A 287 75.58 42.09 1.16
CA HIS A 287 75.66 40.64 1.00
C HIS A 287 77.05 40.17 0.58
N HIS A 288 77.80 40.97 -0.19
CA HIS A 288 79.17 40.63 -0.54
C HIS A 288 80.14 40.79 0.64
N SER A 289 79.98 41.81 1.49
CA SER A 289 80.76 41.95 2.72
C SER A 289 80.41 40.83 3.69
N PHE A 290 79.13 40.52 3.86
CA PHE A 290 78.68 39.38 4.67
C PHE A 290 79.24 38.05 4.17
N ALA A 291 79.19 37.79 2.85
CA ALA A 291 79.76 36.58 2.27
C ALA A 291 81.29 36.53 2.45
N ARG A 292 81.98 37.66 2.36
CA ARG A 292 83.44 37.74 2.57
C ARG A 292 83.80 37.47 4.03
N ASP A 293 83.08 38.05 4.97
CA ASP A 293 83.29 37.85 6.41
C ASP A 293 82.95 36.40 6.79
N HIS A 294 81.90 35.83 6.21
CA HIS A 294 81.55 34.43 6.43
C HIS A 294 82.58 33.46 5.84
N THR A 295 83.16 33.80 4.68
CA THR A 295 84.25 33.00 4.07
C THR A 295 85.53 33.09 4.90
N GLN A 296 85.85 34.25 5.48
CA GLN A 296 86.98 34.44 6.39
C GLN A 296 86.78 33.66 7.70
N HIS A 297 85.57 33.68 8.25
CA HIS A 297 85.21 32.92 9.46
C HIS A 297 85.25 31.40 9.22
N LEU A 298 84.83 30.93 8.03
CA LEU A 298 84.95 29.53 7.63
C LEU A 298 86.42 29.12 7.41
N ALA A 299 87.28 30.02 6.92
CA ALA A 299 88.71 29.76 6.79
C ALA A 299 89.41 29.64 8.16
N GLU A 300 89.03 30.47 9.13
CA GLU A 300 89.51 30.38 10.52
C GLU A 300 89.05 29.09 11.22
N ILE A 301 87.78 28.71 11.06
CA ILE A 301 87.22 27.43 11.54
C ILE A 301 87.93 26.24 10.88
N THR A 302 88.18 26.29 9.57
CA THR A 302 88.88 25.20 8.85
C THR A 302 90.34 25.08 9.31
N SER A 303 91.00 26.20 9.66
CA SER A 303 92.38 26.20 10.18
C SER A 303 92.46 25.63 11.60
N THR A 304 91.48 25.91 12.45
CA THR A 304 91.39 25.38 13.82
C THR A 304 91.00 23.89 13.82
N MET A 305 90.17 23.47 12.87
CA MET A 305 89.75 22.08 12.69
C MET A 305 90.86 21.15 12.16
N LYS A 306 91.83 21.67 11.39
CA LYS A 306 92.99 20.88 10.91
C LYS A 306 93.93 20.39 12.03
N ASN A 307 93.87 21.00 13.21
CA ASN A 307 94.75 20.65 14.34
C ASN A 307 94.14 19.66 15.34
N HIS A 308 92.88 19.24 15.16
CA HIS A 308 92.21 18.30 16.04
C HIS A 308 91.98 16.95 15.35
N GLN A 309 92.73 15.93 15.77
CA GLN A 309 92.62 14.55 15.27
C GLN A 309 91.21 13.93 15.51
N SER A 310 90.40 14.52 16.40
CA SER A 310 89.00 14.14 16.65
C SER A 310 88.02 14.66 15.60
N PHE A 311 88.40 15.67 14.80
CA PHE A 311 87.51 16.29 13.82
C PHE A 311 87.24 15.38 12.61
N THR A 312 88.23 14.59 12.20
CA THR A 312 88.09 13.66 11.07
C THR A 312 87.01 12.61 11.33
N SER A 313 86.90 12.11 12.56
CA SER A 313 85.84 11.17 12.96
C SER A 313 84.46 11.82 12.97
N THR A 314 84.35 13.08 13.40
CA THR A 314 83.08 13.81 13.36
C THR A 314 82.65 14.13 11.92
N VAL A 315 83.57 14.51 11.04
CA VAL A 315 83.28 14.74 9.62
C VAL A 315 82.84 13.44 8.94
N GLN A 316 83.44 12.31 9.30
CA GLN A 316 83.05 11.01 8.74
C GLN A 316 81.62 10.63 9.18
N LEU A 317 81.29 10.78 10.46
CA LEU A 317 79.92 10.58 10.96
C LEU A 317 78.91 11.52 10.29
N LEU A 318 79.23 12.81 10.16
CA LEU A 318 78.36 13.78 9.47
C LEU A 318 78.22 13.47 7.98
N SER A 319 79.25 12.90 7.34
CA SER A 319 79.15 12.46 5.94
C SER A 319 78.22 11.25 5.79
N GLU A 320 78.26 10.31 6.73
CA GLU A 320 77.37 9.15 6.77
C GLU A 320 75.92 9.57 7.07
N GLU A 321 75.70 10.52 7.98
CA GLU A 321 74.37 11.09 8.25
C GLU A 321 73.84 11.87 7.05
N ARG A 322 74.69 12.64 6.35
CA ARG A 322 74.31 13.34 5.12
C ARG A 322 73.90 12.34 4.03
N ASP A 323 74.64 11.26 3.87
CA ASP A 323 74.35 10.27 2.83
C ASP A 323 73.05 9.49 3.17
N LYS A 324 72.80 9.18 4.45
CA LYS A 324 71.50 8.66 4.91
C LYS A 324 70.35 9.64 4.66
N ALA A 325 70.54 10.91 4.98
CA ALA A 325 69.53 11.95 4.73
C ALA A 325 69.25 12.12 3.23
N LYS A 326 70.28 11.98 2.38
CA LYS A 326 70.13 12.03 0.92
C LYS A 326 69.37 10.83 0.37
N GLU A 327 69.60 9.64 0.91
CA GLU A 327 68.86 8.43 0.57
C GLU A 327 67.39 8.53 1.00
N GLU A 328 67.15 9.03 2.21
CA GLU A 328 65.79 9.27 2.72
C GLU A 328 65.06 10.36 1.92
N CYS A 329 65.72 11.45 1.57
CA CYS A 329 65.14 12.48 0.70
C CYS A 329 64.81 11.93 -0.69
N SER A 330 65.63 11.03 -1.23
CA SER A 330 65.36 10.36 -2.52
C SER A 330 64.17 9.40 -2.43
N ARG A 331 64.02 8.69 -1.29
CA ARG A 331 62.85 7.85 -0.99
C ARG A 331 61.57 8.68 -0.94
N LEU A 332 61.57 9.79 -0.21
CA LEU A 332 60.42 10.68 -0.07
C LEU A 332 60.04 11.34 -1.40
N LEU A 333 61.02 11.76 -2.21
CA LEU A 333 60.74 12.31 -3.55
C LEU A 333 60.07 11.28 -4.47
N LYS A 334 60.47 10.01 -4.38
CA LYS A 334 59.82 8.92 -5.11
C LYS A 334 58.38 8.70 -4.64
N GLU A 335 58.16 8.71 -3.33
CA GLU A 335 56.82 8.57 -2.73
C GLU A 335 55.88 9.72 -3.14
N VAL A 336 56.39 10.96 -3.16
CA VAL A 336 55.64 12.12 -3.66
C VAL A 336 55.30 11.98 -5.16
N ALA A 337 56.23 11.47 -5.98
CA ALA A 337 55.97 11.23 -7.40
C ALA A 337 54.91 10.14 -7.63
N ASP A 338 54.95 9.07 -6.83
CA ASP A 338 53.96 7.98 -6.88
C ASP A 338 52.57 8.48 -6.46
N LEU A 339 52.48 9.28 -5.40
CA LEU A 339 51.23 9.93 -4.95
C LEU A 339 50.68 10.91 -6.00
N GLN A 340 51.54 11.66 -6.69
CA GLN A 340 51.11 12.53 -7.79
C GLN A 340 50.56 11.73 -8.98
N ALA A 341 51.17 10.60 -9.32
CA ALA A 341 50.67 9.72 -10.36
C ALA A 341 49.29 9.12 -9.98
N GLU A 342 49.10 8.77 -8.71
CA GLU A 342 47.81 8.27 -8.22
C GLU A 342 46.73 9.36 -8.24
N LYS A 343 47.07 10.59 -7.86
CA LYS A 343 46.17 11.75 -7.97
C LYS A 343 45.73 12.00 -9.41
N ILE A 344 46.64 11.93 -10.38
CA ILE A 344 46.33 12.07 -11.82
C ILE A 344 45.39 10.94 -12.28
N LYS A 345 45.63 9.72 -11.81
CA LYS A 345 44.77 8.56 -12.13
C LYS A 345 43.35 8.74 -11.57
N MET A 346 43.21 9.20 -10.33
CA MET A 346 41.91 9.51 -9.72
C MET A 346 41.18 10.64 -10.46
N ALA A 347 41.88 11.73 -10.81
CA ALA A 347 41.30 12.84 -11.56
C ALA A 347 40.80 12.40 -12.94
N THR A 348 41.54 11.50 -13.61
CA THR A 348 41.14 10.94 -14.90
C THR A 348 39.91 10.06 -14.77
N SER A 349 39.87 9.17 -13.76
CA SER A 349 38.69 8.34 -13.46
C SER A 349 37.46 9.18 -13.16
N PHE A 350 37.62 10.25 -12.37
CA PHE A 350 36.53 11.17 -12.03
C PHE A 350 36.02 11.89 -13.28
N SER A 351 36.91 12.36 -14.15
CA SER A 351 36.53 12.99 -15.43
C SER A 351 35.72 12.03 -16.31
N THR A 352 36.09 10.75 -16.38
CA THR A 352 35.33 9.74 -17.14
C THR A 352 33.95 9.51 -16.55
N SER A 353 33.83 9.42 -15.21
CA SER A 353 32.53 9.28 -14.55
C SER A 353 31.61 10.48 -14.78
N VAL A 354 32.14 11.70 -14.74
CA VAL A 354 31.37 12.92 -15.04
C VAL A 354 30.88 12.93 -16.49
N GLN A 355 31.70 12.45 -17.43
CA GLN A 355 31.31 12.34 -18.83
C GLN A 355 30.15 11.35 -19.03
N VAL A 356 30.21 10.17 -18.40
CA VAL A 356 29.12 9.18 -18.45
C VAL A 356 27.81 9.75 -17.89
N LEU A 357 27.87 10.42 -16.73
CA LEU A 357 26.69 11.05 -16.13
C LEU A 357 26.11 12.17 -17.00
N SER A 358 26.95 12.89 -17.75
CA SER A 358 26.47 13.91 -18.69
C SER A 358 25.70 13.29 -19.86
N GLU A 359 26.15 12.15 -20.40
CA GLU A 359 25.48 11.42 -21.47
C GLU A 359 24.16 10.80 -21.00
N GLU A 360 24.10 10.28 -19.77
CA GLU A 360 22.86 9.77 -19.17
C GLU A 360 21.84 10.89 -18.92
N ARG A 361 22.28 12.05 -18.45
CA ARG A 361 21.42 13.23 -18.30
C ARG A 361 20.80 13.66 -19.64
N ASP A 362 21.57 13.66 -20.72
CA ASP A 362 21.06 14.05 -22.03
C ASP A 362 20.09 13.01 -22.61
N LYS A 363 20.31 11.70 -22.34
CA LYS A 363 19.33 10.64 -22.64
C LYS A 363 18.04 10.82 -21.84
N ALA A 364 18.12 11.15 -20.56
CA ALA A 364 16.96 11.39 -19.71
C ALA A 364 16.15 12.61 -20.18
N LYS A 365 16.82 13.70 -20.58
CA LYS A 365 16.15 14.86 -21.18
C LYS A 365 15.41 14.48 -22.47
N ALA A 366 16.05 13.70 -23.36
CA ALA A 366 15.40 13.24 -24.59
C ALA A 366 14.18 12.35 -24.32
N ALA A 367 14.23 11.49 -23.30
CA ALA A 367 13.08 10.68 -22.88
C ALA A 367 11.94 11.54 -22.31
N THR A 368 12.28 12.58 -21.53
CA THR A 368 11.29 13.51 -20.95
C THR A 368 10.58 14.31 -22.04
N SER A 369 11.29 14.75 -23.09
CA SER A 369 10.67 15.42 -24.23
C SER A 369 9.69 14.52 -24.99
N ARG A 370 9.99 13.22 -25.15
CA ARG A 370 9.06 12.26 -25.77
C ARG A 370 7.79 12.06 -24.94
N LEU A 371 7.94 11.94 -23.61
CA LEU A 371 6.80 11.86 -22.69
C LEU A 371 5.91 13.10 -22.76
N ALA A 372 6.49 14.29 -22.95
CA ALA A 372 5.71 15.52 -23.12
C ALA A 372 4.91 15.52 -24.44
N GLU A 373 5.47 14.98 -25.53
CA GLU A 373 4.77 14.81 -26.80
C GLU A 373 3.62 13.78 -26.68
N ASP A 374 3.86 12.65 -26.02
CA ASP A 374 2.82 11.64 -25.76
C ASP A 374 1.68 12.19 -24.88
N PHE A 375 2.01 13.02 -23.89
CA PHE A 375 1.01 13.66 -23.03
C PHE A 375 0.15 14.68 -23.80
N ALA A 376 0.73 15.41 -24.75
CA ALA A 376 -0.01 16.30 -25.63
C ALA A 376 -0.98 15.51 -26.53
N ALA A 377 -0.55 14.37 -27.08
CA ALA A 377 -1.42 13.50 -27.88
C ALA A 377 -2.58 12.91 -27.06
N LEU A 378 -2.36 12.56 -25.80
CA LEU A 378 -3.40 12.09 -24.89
C LEU A 378 -4.41 13.19 -24.50
N GLN A 379 -3.99 14.46 -24.43
CA GLN A 379 -4.93 15.56 -24.23
C GLN A 379 -5.87 15.74 -25.42
N ASP A 380 -5.36 15.64 -26.65
CA ASP A 380 -6.19 15.69 -27.86
C ASP A 380 -7.21 14.54 -27.89
N GLU A 381 -6.83 13.35 -27.43
CA GLU A 381 -7.73 12.20 -27.31
C GLU A 381 -8.81 12.41 -26.25
N LYS A 382 -8.45 13.00 -25.09
CA LYS A 382 -9.41 13.39 -24.04
C LYS A 382 -10.44 14.40 -24.54
N GLU A 383 -10.03 15.39 -25.34
CA GLU A 383 -10.96 16.32 -25.97
C GLU A 383 -11.93 15.62 -26.94
N ASN A 384 -11.44 14.66 -27.72
CA ASN A 384 -12.29 13.87 -28.61
C ASN A 384 -13.32 13.02 -27.85
N VAL A 385 -12.92 12.37 -26.76
CA VAL A 385 -13.85 11.63 -25.89
C VAL A 385 -14.89 12.57 -25.28
N THR A 386 -14.49 13.78 -24.86
CA THR A 386 -15.41 14.77 -24.31
C THR A 386 -16.46 15.22 -25.34
N ARG A 387 -16.06 15.40 -26.61
CA ARG A 387 -17.00 15.71 -27.71
C ARG A 387 -17.96 14.54 -28.00
N LEU A 388 -17.48 13.29 -27.89
CA LEU A 388 -18.32 12.09 -28.04
C LEU A 388 -19.34 11.95 -26.92
N LEU A 389 -18.95 12.25 -25.68
CA LEU A 389 -19.89 12.26 -24.54
C LEU A 389 -20.97 13.34 -24.71
N ALA A 390 -20.59 14.55 -25.10
CA ALA A 390 -21.55 15.62 -25.36
C ALA A 390 -22.56 15.29 -26.49
N THR A 391 -22.14 14.51 -27.50
CA THR A 391 -23.05 14.05 -28.56
C THR A 391 -23.95 12.91 -28.10
N SER A 392 -23.47 12.04 -27.21
CA SER A 392 -24.28 11.00 -26.56
C SER A 392 -25.37 11.60 -25.66
N ASP A 393 -25.03 12.60 -24.86
CA ASP A 393 -25.99 13.27 -23.96
C ASP A 393 -27.09 13.99 -24.75
N ALA A 394 -26.74 14.62 -25.88
CA ALA A 394 -27.72 15.21 -26.78
C ALA A 394 -28.67 14.16 -27.41
N ALA A 395 -28.17 12.95 -27.70
CA ALA A 395 -28.98 11.85 -28.21
C ALA A 395 -29.93 11.28 -27.15
N LEU A 396 -29.48 11.19 -25.89
CA LEU A 396 -30.31 10.79 -24.76
C LEU A 396 -31.44 11.79 -24.49
N ALA A 397 -31.14 13.09 -24.47
CA ALA A 397 -32.16 14.13 -24.33
C ALA A 397 -33.22 14.07 -25.46
N GLN A 398 -32.81 13.70 -26.68
CA GLN A 398 -33.74 13.51 -27.79
C GLN A 398 -34.61 12.24 -27.62
N GLN A 399 -34.09 11.18 -27.00
CA GLN A 399 -34.90 10.00 -26.66
C GLN A 399 -35.89 10.29 -25.54
N GLU A 400 -35.49 11.01 -24.50
CA GLU A 400 -36.37 11.40 -23.39
C GLU A 400 -37.55 12.23 -23.88
N LYS A 401 -37.30 13.20 -24.78
CA LYS A 401 -38.37 13.98 -25.40
C LYS A 401 -39.37 13.12 -26.17
N LYS A 402 -38.90 12.11 -26.92
CA LYS A 402 -39.79 11.17 -27.64
C LYS A 402 -40.59 10.29 -26.67
N LEU A 403 -40.01 9.94 -25.52
CA LEU A 403 -40.69 9.17 -24.48
C LEU A 403 -41.79 10.00 -23.82
N GLU A 404 -41.55 11.28 -23.54
CA GLU A 404 -42.56 12.21 -23.02
C GLU A 404 -43.72 12.40 -24.00
N GLU A 405 -43.44 12.57 -25.29
CA GLU A 405 -44.47 12.64 -26.34
C GLU A 405 -45.33 11.36 -26.37
N SER A 406 -44.70 10.18 -26.26
CA SER A 406 -45.41 8.89 -26.18
C SER A 406 -46.25 8.73 -24.90
N GLN A 407 -45.81 9.29 -23.76
CA GLN A 407 -46.57 9.26 -22.51
C GLN A 407 -47.83 10.15 -22.56
N VAL A 408 -47.78 11.27 -23.29
CA VAL A 408 -48.95 12.12 -23.52
C VAL A 408 -50.01 11.38 -24.34
N ASP A 409 -49.59 10.66 -25.39
CA ASP A 409 -50.50 9.85 -26.21
C ASP A 409 -51.13 8.70 -25.41
N ASN A 410 -50.36 8.06 -24.52
CA ASN A 410 -50.88 7.03 -23.62
C ASN A 410 -51.90 7.55 -22.60
N ARG A 411 -51.73 8.78 -22.09
CA ARG A 411 -52.75 9.41 -21.23
C ARG A 411 -54.04 9.68 -21.99
N ARG A 412 -53.93 10.14 -23.24
CA ARG A 412 -55.08 10.37 -24.12
C ARG A 412 -55.85 9.08 -24.40
N LEU A 413 -55.13 8.00 -24.70
CA LEU A 413 -55.70 6.66 -24.86
C LEU A 413 -56.39 6.16 -23.58
N ALA A 414 -55.83 6.43 -22.40
CA ALA A 414 -56.44 6.07 -21.13
C ALA A 414 -57.72 6.85 -20.83
N GLU A 415 -57.77 8.14 -21.18
CA GLU A 415 -58.97 8.98 -21.08
C GLU A 415 -60.07 8.50 -22.04
N ASP A 416 -59.72 8.15 -23.28
CA ASP A 416 -60.65 7.57 -24.25
C ASP A 416 -61.19 6.20 -23.77
N LEU A 417 -60.35 5.38 -23.13
CA LEU A 417 -60.74 4.11 -22.54
C LEU A 417 -61.73 4.27 -21.37
N ALA A 418 -61.51 5.28 -20.53
CA ALA A 418 -62.42 5.62 -19.44
C ALA A 418 -63.77 6.15 -19.97
N ALA A 419 -63.76 6.96 -21.03
CA ALA A 419 -64.98 7.42 -21.70
C ALA A 419 -65.79 6.25 -22.29
N LEU A 420 -65.11 5.30 -22.94
CA LEU A 420 -65.73 4.08 -23.48
C LEU A 420 -66.28 3.15 -22.39
N GLN A 421 -65.63 3.06 -21.22
CA GLN A 421 -66.16 2.32 -20.07
C GLN A 421 -67.45 2.96 -19.52
N THR A 422 -67.51 4.28 -19.49
CA THR A 422 -68.70 5.01 -19.04
C THR A 422 -69.86 4.84 -20.04
N GLU A 423 -69.57 4.79 -21.34
CA GLU A 423 -70.54 4.50 -22.39
C GLU A 423 -71.04 3.05 -22.34
N LYS A 424 -70.14 2.08 -22.08
CA LYS A 424 -70.47 0.67 -21.84
C LYS A 424 -71.42 0.48 -20.66
N GLU A 425 -71.23 1.21 -19.57
CA GLU A 425 -72.13 1.17 -18.40
C GLU A 425 -73.51 1.76 -18.68
N ASN A 426 -73.59 2.79 -19.53
CA ASN A 426 -74.86 3.36 -19.97
C ASN A 426 -75.62 2.44 -20.94
N VAL A 427 -74.91 1.73 -21.82
CA VAL A 427 -75.48 0.67 -22.68
C VAL A 427 -75.94 -0.54 -21.86
N ALA A 428 -75.22 -0.90 -20.79
CA ALA A 428 -75.60 -1.97 -19.87
C ALA A 428 -76.90 -1.65 -19.09
N ARG A 429 -77.17 -0.39 -18.76
CA ARG A 429 -78.46 0.03 -18.15
C ARG A 429 -79.63 -0.04 -19.13
N LEU A 430 -79.40 0.17 -20.43
CA LEU A 430 -80.45 0.13 -21.46
C LEU A 430 -80.79 -1.31 -21.89
N LEU A 431 -79.83 -2.24 -21.81
CA LEU A 431 -80.02 -3.66 -22.18
C LEU A 431 -80.56 -4.54 -21.03
N GLY A 432 -80.55 -4.05 -19.78
CA GLY A 432 -81.04 -4.77 -18.60
C GLY A 432 -82.56 -4.99 -18.52
N ALA A 433 -83.36 -4.43 -19.44
CA ALA A 433 -84.82 -4.52 -19.40
C ALA A 433 -85.44 -5.57 -20.34
N SER A 434 -84.69 -6.21 -21.24
CA SER A 434 -85.27 -7.09 -22.28
C SER A 434 -84.95 -8.58 -22.09
N ASP A 435 -83.73 -8.97 -21.73
CA ASP A 435 -83.28 -10.34 -21.95
C ASP A 435 -83.06 -11.11 -20.64
N ALA A 436 -83.99 -10.95 -19.70
CA ALA A 436 -83.95 -11.54 -18.36
C ALA A 436 -84.29 -13.05 -18.29
N ALA A 437 -84.42 -13.81 -19.38
CA ALA A 437 -85.05 -15.14 -19.22
C ALA A 437 -84.37 -16.37 -19.85
N LEU A 438 -83.59 -16.30 -20.95
CA LEU A 438 -83.30 -17.57 -21.66
C LEU A 438 -81.86 -17.85 -22.12
N ASP A 439 -80.93 -16.89 -22.12
CA ASP A 439 -79.60 -17.09 -22.75
C ASP A 439 -78.38 -17.06 -21.81
N HIS A 440 -78.58 -16.82 -20.51
CA HIS A 440 -77.51 -16.61 -19.54
C HIS A 440 -76.76 -17.88 -19.10
N THR A 441 -77.41 -19.06 -19.16
CA THR A 441 -76.80 -20.33 -18.70
C THR A 441 -75.93 -21.00 -19.74
N THR A 442 -76.24 -20.88 -21.03
CA THR A 442 -75.47 -21.56 -22.10
C THR A 442 -74.17 -20.82 -22.49
N ARG A 443 -74.12 -19.48 -22.34
CA ARG A 443 -72.93 -18.68 -22.69
C ARG A 443 -71.83 -18.69 -21.61
N LYS A 444 -72.18 -18.78 -20.32
CA LYS A 444 -71.18 -18.83 -19.23
C LYS A 444 -70.36 -20.12 -19.22
N MET A 445 -70.93 -21.24 -19.68
CA MET A 445 -70.21 -22.52 -19.74
C MET A 445 -69.20 -22.55 -20.91
N ASN A 446 -69.52 -21.94 -22.05
CA ASN A 446 -68.62 -21.88 -23.21
C ASN A 446 -67.50 -20.83 -23.05
N GLN A 447 -67.75 -19.75 -22.30
CA GLN A 447 -66.73 -18.72 -22.03
C GLN A 447 -65.68 -19.19 -21.01
N ALA A 448 -66.09 -19.94 -19.98
CA ALA A 448 -65.15 -20.54 -19.02
C ALA A 448 -64.28 -21.64 -19.67
N ASN A 449 -64.81 -22.40 -20.63
CA ASN A 449 -64.05 -23.44 -21.33
C ASN A 449 -63.03 -22.84 -22.32
N ALA A 450 -63.34 -21.70 -22.95
CA ALA A 450 -62.41 -20.99 -23.83
C ALA A 450 -61.27 -20.28 -23.05
N GLU A 451 -61.55 -19.75 -21.86
CA GLU A 451 -60.53 -19.20 -20.97
C GLU A 451 -59.61 -20.28 -20.39
N SER A 452 -60.15 -21.47 -20.08
CA SER A 452 -59.34 -22.59 -19.60
C SER A 452 -58.42 -23.19 -20.67
N ILE A 453 -58.82 -23.15 -21.95
CA ILE A 453 -57.96 -23.57 -23.08
C ILE A 453 -56.84 -22.55 -23.32
N ARG A 454 -57.14 -21.25 -23.26
CA ARG A 454 -56.12 -20.20 -23.37
C ARG A 454 -55.08 -20.25 -22.24
N LEU A 455 -55.52 -20.47 -21.01
CA LEU A 455 -54.61 -20.63 -19.86
C LEU A 455 -53.73 -21.88 -19.99
N ALA A 456 -54.22 -22.96 -20.61
CA ALA A 456 -53.41 -24.14 -20.88
C ALA A 456 -52.36 -23.90 -21.98
N GLU A 457 -52.72 -23.16 -23.05
CA GLU A 457 -51.78 -22.77 -24.11
C GLU A 457 -50.71 -21.79 -23.59
N ASP A 458 -51.08 -20.84 -22.72
CA ASP A 458 -50.14 -19.91 -22.09
C ASP A 458 -49.19 -20.61 -21.11
N LEU A 459 -49.67 -21.65 -20.41
CA LEU A 459 -48.84 -22.47 -19.51
C LEU A 459 -47.82 -23.31 -20.30
N GLU A 460 -48.25 -23.91 -21.42
CA GLU A 460 -47.37 -24.70 -22.29
C GLU A 460 -46.31 -23.81 -22.96
N ALA A 461 -46.66 -22.57 -23.34
CA ALA A 461 -45.72 -21.58 -23.84
C ALA A 461 -44.70 -21.15 -22.76
N ALA A 462 -45.14 -20.94 -21.52
CA ALA A 462 -44.26 -20.59 -20.40
C ALA A 462 -43.30 -21.74 -20.03
N GLU A 463 -43.76 -23.00 -20.10
CA GLU A 463 -42.91 -24.17 -19.88
C GLU A 463 -41.85 -24.32 -20.99
N ALA A 464 -42.21 -24.05 -22.25
CA ALA A 464 -41.26 -24.03 -23.36
C ALA A 464 -40.20 -22.92 -23.24
N GLU A 465 -40.57 -21.73 -22.75
CA GLU A 465 -39.62 -20.65 -22.45
C GLU A 465 -38.68 -21.01 -21.30
N LYS A 466 -39.21 -21.65 -20.24
CA LYS A 466 -38.40 -22.14 -19.11
C LYS A 466 -37.37 -23.17 -19.57
N GLU A 467 -37.73 -24.10 -20.47
CA GLU A 467 -36.80 -25.08 -21.01
C GLU A 467 -35.72 -24.42 -21.89
N ASN A 468 -36.09 -23.42 -22.69
CA ASN A 468 -35.11 -22.66 -23.48
C ASN A 468 -34.14 -21.87 -22.60
N PHE A 469 -34.61 -21.28 -21.49
CA PHE A 469 -33.76 -20.58 -20.53
C PHE A 469 -32.78 -21.54 -19.85
N ALA A 470 -33.24 -22.73 -19.43
CA ALA A 470 -32.38 -23.75 -18.85
C ALA A 470 -31.28 -24.22 -19.82
N ARG A 471 -31.62 -24.39 -21.11
CA ARG A 471 -30.63 -24.74 -22.16
C ARG A 471 -29.62 -23.61 -22.40
N LEU A 472 -30.05 -22.35 -22.37
CA LEU A 472 -29.17 -21.19 -22.50
C LEU A 472 -28.21 -21.09 -21.30
N HIS A 473 -28.73 -21.28 -20.09
CA HIS A 473 -27.95 -21.28 -18.86
C HIS A 473 -26.88 -22.39 -18.86
N ALA A 474 -27.24 -23.60 -19.27
CA ALA A 474 -26.29 -24.71 -19.38
C ALA A 474 -25.16 -24.43 -20.39
N ARG A 475 -25.46 -23.80 -21.54
CA ARG A 475 -24.45 -23.40 -22.53
C ARG A 475 -23.52 -22.31 -22.00
N SER A 476 -24.06 -21.32 -21.30
CA SER A 476 -23.26 -20.26 -20.67
C SER A 476 -22.32 -20.84 -19.60
N HIS A 477 -22.80 -21.78 -18.79
CA HIS A 477 -21.97 -22.45 -17.78
C HIS A 477 -20.83 -23.26 -18.40
N ALA A 478 -21.10 -23.99 -19.49
CA ALA A 478 -20.06 -24.75 -20.19
C ALA A 478 -18.98 -23.84 -20.80
N ALA A 479 -19.37 -22.70 -21.39
CA ALA A 479 -18.43 -21.71 -21.92
C ALA A 479 -17.56 -21.07 -20.82
N LEU A 480 -18.16 -20.78 -19.66
CA LEU A 480 -17.44 -20.29 -18.48
C LEU A 480 -16.40 -21.29 -17.96
N GLU A 481 -16.74 -22.58 -17.92
CA GLU A 481 -15.78 -23.62 -17.53
C GLU A 481 -14.61 -23.75 -18.51
N GLU A 482 -14.87 -23.54 -19.80
CA GLU A 482 -13.83 -23.57 -20.83
C GLU A 482 -12.87 -22.37 -20.70
N GLN A 483 -13.41 -21.15 -20.51
CA GLN A 483 -12.59 -19.96 -20.23
C GLN A 483 -11.80 -20.07 -18.92
N ALA A 484 -12.39 -20.63 -17.88
CA ALA A 484 -11.69 -20.87 -16.62
C ALA A 484 -10.51 -21.85 -16.79
N LYS A 485 -10.63 -22.87 -17.66
CA LYS A 485 -9.51 -23.77 -17.98
C LYS A 485 -8.37 -23.04 -18.70
N GLU A 486 -8.69 -22.15 -19.64
CA GLU A 486 -7.70 -21.35 -20.36
C GLU A 486 -6.89 -20.46 -19.40
N VAL A 487 -7.55 -19.79 -18.45
CA VAL A 487 -6.87 -18.99 -17.41
C VAL A 487 -5.94 -19.86 -16.56
N VAL A 488 -6.36 -21.07 -16.19
CA VAL A 488 -5.53 -22.01 -15.42
C VAL A 488 -4.30 -22.44 -16.21
N ASP A 489 -4.43 -22.73 -17.50
CA ASP A 489 -3.31 -23.16 -18.33
C ASP A 489 -2.32 -22.02 -18.59
N LEU A 490 -2.78 -20.79 -18.84
CA LEU A 490 -1.93 -19.60 -18.91
C LEU A 490 -1.21 -19.32 -17.59
N THR A 491 -1.87 -19.58 -16.45
CA THR A 491 -1.25 -19.44 -15.13
C THR A 491 -0.09 -20.44 -14.93
N LYS A 492 -0.25 -21.69 -15.39
CA LYS A 492 0.84 -22.68 -15.36
C LYS A 492 2.01 -22.28 -16.23
N GLU A 493 1.74 -21.74 -17.42
CA GLU A 493 2.78 -21.24 -18.34
C GLU A 493 3.57 -20.09 -17.70
N ARG A 494 2.86 -19.11 -17.12
CA ARG A 494 3.46 -18.02 -16.33
C ARG A 494 4.37 -18.55 -15.22
N ASP A 495 3.92 -19.54 -14.46
CA ASP A 495 4.69 -20.09 -13.35
C ASP A 495 5.95 -20.83 -13.85
N SER A 496 5.87 -21.53 -14.98
CA SER A 496 7.02 -22.14 -15.66
C SER A 496 8.04 -21.11 -16.17
N LEU A 497 7.57 -20.00 -16.75
CA LEU A 497 8.43 -18.89 -17.18
C LEU A 497 9.12 -18.22 -15.99
N ASN A 498 8.37 -17.94 -14.91
CA ASN A 498 8.92 -17.39 -13.67
C ASN A 498 10.03 -18.27 -13.10
N GLN A 499 9.83 -19.59 -13.08
CA GLN A 499 10.85 -20.52 -12.61
C GLN A 499 12.10 -20.48 -13.52
N SER A 500 11.92 -20.44 -14.83
CA SER A 500 13.02 -20.34 -15.80
C SER A 500 13.84 -19.05 -15.62
N VAL A 501 13.17 -17.91 -15.37
CA VAL A 501 13.84 -16.63 -15.07
C VAL A 501 14.64 -16.72 -13.77
N ARG A 502 14.11 -17.35 -12.72
CA ARG A 502 14.83 -17.55 -11.45
C ARG A 502 16.08 -18.40 -11.65
N ASP A 503 15.96 -19.53 -12.33
CA ASP A 503 17.07 -20.46 -12.57
C ASP A 503 18.19 -19.81 -13.39
N LEU A 504 17.83 -18.98 -14.39
CA LEU A 504 18.80 -18.20 -15.16
C LEU A 504 19.46 -17.10 -14.34
N LYS A 505 18.72 -16.40 -13.46
CA LYS A 505 19.31 -15.40 -12.54
C LYS A 505 20.31 -16.03 -11.57
N LEU A 506 20.02 -17.22 -11.05
CA LEU A 506 20.97 -17.98 -10.22
C LEU A 506 22.23 -18.36 -11.01
N THR A 507 22.06 -18.82 -12.26
CA THR A 507 23.18 -19.13 -13.17
C THR A 507 24.01 -17.90 -13.50
N LEU A 508 23.37 -16.75 -13.73
CA LEU A 508 24.02 -15.47 -13.98
C LEU A 508 24.83 -14.99 -12.76
N SER A 509 24.29 -15.18 -11.55
CA SER A 509 25.02 -14.87 -10.30
C SER A 509 26.27 -15.73 -10.15
N ALA A 510 26.17 -17.04 -10.42
CA ALA A 510 27.30 -17.95 -10.38
C ALA A 510 28.38 -17.57 -11.40
N THR A 511 28.00 -17.30 -12.66
CA THR A 511 28.97 -16.89 -13.71
C THR A 511 29.61 -15.53 -13.43
N SER A 512 28.85 -14.58 -12.85
CA SER A 512 29.40 -13.29 -12.42
C SER A 512 30.41 -13.43 -11.29
N SER A 513 30.18 -14.35 -10.36
CA SER A 513 31.15 -14.69 -9.31
C SER A 513 32.44 -15.29 -9.89
N GLU A 514 32.33 -16.23 -10.83
CA GLU A 514 33.48 -16.79 -11.55
C GLU A 514 34.27 -15.72 -12.32
N HIS A 515 33.57 -14.81 -12.98
CA HIS A 515 34.18 -13.68 -13.69
C HIS A 515 34.97 -12.77 -12.71
N SER A 516 34.38 -12.41 -11.58
CA SER A 516 35.04 -11.62 -10.53
C SER A 516 36.30 -12.32 -10.00
N ALA A 517 36.22 -13.63 -9.74
CA ALA A 517 37.36 -14.43 -9.32
C ALA A 517 38.47 -14.51 -10.39
N CYS A 518 38.10 -14.62 -11.67
CA CYS A 518 39.05 -14.62 -12.79
C CYS A 518 39.76 -13.27 -12.92
N SER A 519 39.00 -12.17 -12.87
CA SER A 519 39.54 -10.81 -12.92
C SER A 519 40.48 -10.52 -11.74
N GLY A 520 40.13 -10.99 -10.53
CA GLY A 520 41.00 -10.94 -9.36
C GLY A 520 42.34 -11.68 -9.55
N LYS A 521 42.33 -12.86 -10.17
CA LYS A 521 43.56 -13.61 -10.51
C LYS A 521 44.42 -12.89 -11.54
N ILE A 522 43.82 -12.26 -12.55
CA ILE A 522 44.54 -11.45 -13.55
C ILE A 522 45.24 -10.28 -12.87
N LEU A 523 44.54 -9.56 -11.98
CA LEU A 523 45.13 -8.43 -11.23
C LEU A 523 46.28 -8.89 -10.32
N ALA A 524 46.15 -10.03 -9.65
CA ALA A 524 47.21 -10.61 -8.83
C ALA A 524 48.45 -10.94 -9.68
N LEU A 525 48.29 -11.65 -10.80
CA LEU A 525 49.40 -11.98 -11.69
C LEU A 525 50.04 -10.74 -12.34
N GLN A 526 49.26 -9.71 -12.65
CA GLN A 526 49.79 -8.44 -13.14
C GLN A 526 50.66 -7.73 -12.09
N ARG A 527 50.34 -7.84 -10.79
CA ARG A 527 51.19 -7.34 -9.70
C ARG A 527 52.49 -8.15 -9.61
N ASP A 528 52.41 -9.47 -9.66
CA ASP A 528 53.59 -10.35 -9.62
C ASP A 528 54.52 -10.17 -10.84
N LEU A 529 53.95 -9.86 -12.00
CA LEU A 529 54.71 -9.54 -13.21
C LEU A 529 55.55 -8.27 -13.03
N ARG A 530 55.04 -7.27 -12.31
CA ARG A 530 55.76 -6.02 -12.03
C ARG A 530 56.96 -6.24 -11.11
N THR A 531 56.90 -7.24 -10.23
CA THR A 531 57.94 -7.51 -9.23
C THR A 531 58.97 -8.57 -9.64
N SER A 532 58.70 -9.42 -10.65
CA SER A 532 59.59 -10.54 -11.01
C SER A 532 60.69 -10.24 -12.04
N GLU A 533 61.81 -10.97 -11.93
CA GLU A 533 62.97 -10.94 -12.83
C GLU A 533 62.68 -11.51 -14.23
N LEU A 534 63.49 -11.10 -15.22
CA LEU A 534 63.29 -11.33 -16.67
C LEU A 534 62.98 -12.77 -17.10
N ARG A 535 63.50 -13.81 -16.42
CA ARG A 535 63.24 -15.23 -16.78
C ARG A 535 61.86 -15.73 -16.32
N SER A 536 61.29 -15.17 -15.25
CA SER A 536 59.94 -15.52 -14.76
C SER A 536 58.81 -14.84 -15.57
N ARG A 537 59.13 -13.72 -16.25
CA ARG A 537 58.15 -12.92 -17.00
C ARG A 537 57.50 -13.65 -18.18
N ARG A 538 58.23 -14.54 -18.88
CA ARG A 538 57.66 -15.26 -20.03
C ARG A 538 56.55 -16.24 -19.62
N SER A 539 56.77 -17.00 -18.54
CA SER A 539 55.76 -17.93 -18.01
C SER A 539 54.53 -17.17 -17.49
N THR A 540 54.76 -16.09 -16.75
CA THR A 540 53.70 -15.27 -16.16
C THR A 540 52.87 -14.56 -17.24
N ASN A 541 53.51 -14.04 -18.30
CA ASN A 541 52.78 -13.45 -19.44
C ASN A 541 51.89 -14.47 -20.14
N SER A 542 52.35 -15.70 -20.35
CA SER A 542 51.53 -16.75 -20.96
C SER A 542 50.29 -17.07 -20.12
N GLN A 543 50.40 -17.06 -18.79
CA GLN A 543 49.26 -17.26 -17.88
C GLN A 543 48.29 -16.08 -17.89
N VAL A 544 48.80 -14.85 -17.97
CA VAL A 544 47.97 -13.64 -18.10
C VAL A 544 47.15 -13.68 -19.39
N TYR A 545 47.75 -14.03 -20.53
CA TYR A 545 47.02 -14.16 -21.79
C TYR A 545 45.94 -15.24 -21.74
N ALA A 546 46.25 -16.42 -21.18
CA ALA A 546 45.26 -17.49 -21.03
C ALA A 546 44.08 -17.08 -20.13
N LEU A 547 44.34 -16.34 -19.05
CA LEU A 547 43.28 -15.84 -18.17
C LEU A 547 42.48 -14.70 -18.80
N GLN A 548 43.11 -13.80 -19.57
CA GLN A 548 42.40 -12.77 -20.33
C GLN A 548 41.47 -13.38 -21.39
N GLU A 549 41.91 -14.46 -22.05
CA GLU A 549 41.04 -15.21 -22.97
C GLU A 549 39.86 -15.87 -22.23
N ALA A 550 40.10 -16.43 -21.05
CA ALA A 550 39.05 -17.00 -20.20
C ALA A 550 38.06 -15.92 -19.71
N GLU A 551 38.56 -14.76 -19.28
CA GLU A 551 37.75 -13.59 -18.88
C GLU A 551 36.87 -13.14 -20.05
N ALA A 552 37.43 -12.97 -21.24
CA ALA A 552 36.66 -12.58 -22.43
C ALA A 552 35.54 -13.59 -22.77
N LYS A 553 35.80 -14.90 -22.63
CA LYS A 553 34.78 -15.95 -22.81
C LYS A 553 33.69 -15.89 -21.73
N LEU A 554 34.06 -15.63 -20.48
CA LEU A 554 33.10 -15.45 -19.39
C LEU A 554 32.25 -14.19 -19.61
N THR A 555 32.85 -13.05 -19.96
CA THR A 555 32.11 -11.80 -20.27
C THR A 555 31.11 -12.03 -21.40
N HIS A 556 31.48 -12.76 -22.45
CA HIS A 556 30.57 -13.10 -23.53
C HIS A 556 29.36 -13.92 -23.03
N ARG A 557 29.63 -14.97 -22.25
CA ARG A 557 28.56 -15.81 -21.67
C ARG A 557 27.65 -15.02 -20.72
N THR A 558 28.20 -14.15 -19.89
CA THR A 558 27.43 -13.26 -19.01
C THR A 558 26.47 -12.40 -19.82
N ARG A 559 26.94 -11.77 -20.91
CA ARG A 559 26.08 -10.97 -21.81
C ARG A 559 25.00 -11.79 -22.50
N GLU A 560 25.31 -13.02 -22.93
CA GLU A 560 24.30 -13.92 -23.50
C GLU A 560 23.22 -14.30 -22.47
N PHE A 561 23.60 -14.55 -21.22
CA PHE A 561 22.66 -14.82 -20.14
C PHE A 561 21.81 -13.60 -19.79
N GLU A 562 22.41 -12.41 -19.68
CA GLU A 562 21.68 -11.15 -19.45
C GLU A 562 20.65 -10.91 -20.55
N LYS A 563 21.04 -11.09 -21.81
CA LYS A 563 20.12 -10.99 -22.95
C LYS A 563 18.97 -12.01 -22.82
N ARG A 564 19.27 -13.27 -22.49
CA ARG A 564 18.25 -14.31 -22.36
C ARG A 564 17.28 -14.06 -21.20
N VAL A 565 17.78 -13.54 -20.06
CA VAL A 565 16.95 -13.11 -18.93
C VAL A 565 16.03 -11.97 -19.37
N SER A 566 16.57 -10.97 -20.09
CA SER A 566 15.77 -9.84 -20.60
C SER A 566 14.68 -10.30 -21.57
N ASP A 567 14.99 -11.22 -22.50
CA ASP A 567 14.02 -11.78 -23.44
C ASP A 567 12.89 -12.51 -22.68
N LEU A 568 13.22 -13.36 -21.70
CA LEU A 568 12.23 -14.09 -20.89
C LEU A 568 11.40 -13.19 -19.98
N GLU A 569 11.97 -12.12 -19.43
CA GLU A 569 11.21 -11.11 -18.66
C GLU A 569 10.19 -10.39 -19.55
N SER A 570 10.52 -10.18 -20.83
CA SER A 570 9.56 -9.62 -21.80
C SER A 570 8.43 -10.60 -22.13
N GLU A 571 8.73 -11.88 -22.34
CA GLU A 571 7.73 -12.95 -22.56
C GLU A 571 6.81 -13.12 -21.33
N LEU A 572 7.40 -13.10 -20.13
CA LEU A 572 6.67 -13.15 -18.87
C LEU A 572 5.72 -11.97 -18.71
N LYS A 573 6.16 -10.75 -19.10
CA LYS A 573 5.32 -9.55 -19.06
C LYS A 573 4.11 -9.69 -20.00
N VAL A 574 4.31 -10.19 -21.21
CA VAL A 574 3.21 -10.44 -22.17
C VAL A 574 2.23 -11.48 -21.61
N THR A 575 2.74 -12.58 -21.05
CA THR A 575 1.93 -13.65 -20.45
C THR A 575 1.13 -13.14 -19.26
N ASN A 576 1.73 -12.34 -18.38
CA ASN A 576 1.04 -11.71 -17.24
C ASN A 576 -0.10 -10.80 -17.69
N ASN A 577 0.11 -9.98 -18.72
CA ASN A 577 -0.94 -9.12 -19.26
C ASN A 577 -2.10 -9.96 -19.83
N SER A 578 -1.81 -11.06 -20.52
CA SER A 578 -2.83 -11.98 -21.04
C SER A 578 -3.64 -12.65 -19.91
N VAL A 579 -2.97 -13.13 -18.86
CA VAL A 579 -3.63 -13.69 -17.67
C VAL A 579 -4.53 -12.66 -16.98
N GLN A 580 -4.04 -11.43 -16.82
CA GLN A 580 -4.84 -10.35 -16.22
C GLN A 580 -6.08 -10.03 -17.05
N GLU A 581 -5.95 -9.94 -18.36
CA GLU A 581 -7.08 -9.62 -19.24
C GLU A 581 -8.14 -10.73 -19.24
N GLN A 582 -7.72 -11.99 -19.36
CA GLN A 582 -8.62 -13.14 -19.27
C GLN A 582 -9.29 -13.23 -17.90
N SER A 583 -8.57 -12.89 -16.82
CA SER A 583 -9.15 -12.86 -15.47
C SER A 583 -10.17 -11.73 -15.29
N ARG A 584 -9.99 -10.56 -15.93
CA ARG A 584 -10.97 -9.47 -15.93
C ARG A 584 -12.22 -9.88 -16.68
N GLU A 585 -12.06 -10.49 -17.85
CA GLU A 585 -13.19 -10.94 -18.66
C GLU A 585 -14.00 -12.02 -17.92
N LEU A 586 -13.31 -13.00 -17.32
CA LEU A 586 -13.98 -14.02 -16.50
C LEU A 586 -14.77 -13.39 -15.33
N SER A 587 -14.19 -12.39 -14.67
CA SER A 587 -14.88 -11.67 -13.58
C SER A 587 -16.12 -10.92 -14.07
N ARG A 588 -16.05 -10.31 -15.26
CA ARG A 588 -17.19 -9.64 -15.91
C ARG A 588 -18.33 -10.62 -16.18
N VAL A 589 -18.02 -11.79 -16.74
CA VAL A 589 -19.04 -12.81 -17.04
C VAL A 589 -19.65 -13.37 -15.75
N TYR A 590 -18.87 -13.57 -14.68
CA TYR A 590 -19.43 -13.98 -13.38
C TYR A 590 -20.37 -12.92 -12.78
N ALA A 591 -20.04 -11.63 -12.91
CA ALA A 591 -20.91 -10.56 -12.45
C ALA A 591 -22.23 -10.49 -13.25
N GLU A 592 -22.17 -10.70 -14.57
CA GLU A 592 -23.36 -10.79 -15.42
C GLU A 592 -24.23 -12.00 -15.04
N LYS A 593 -23.61 -13.15 -14.75
CA LYS A 593 -24.32 -14.34 -14.26
C LYS A 593 -25.04 -14.06 -12.93
N GLU A 594 -24.35 -13.47 -11.95
CA GLU A 594 -24.94 -13.14 -10.65
C GLU A 594 -26.12 -12.15 -10.80
N ALA A 595 -26.00 -11.17 -11.69
CA ALA A 595 -27.09 -10.25 -12.00
C ALA A 595 -28.31 -10.94 -12.64
N LEU A 596 -28.10 -11.95 -13.50
CA LEU A 596 -29.18 -12.76 -14.07
C LEU A 596 -29.83 -13.67 -13.04
N GLU A 597 -29.05 -14.33 -12.20
CA GLU A 597 -29.56 -15.17 -11.10
C GLU A 597 -30.43 -14.35 -10.13
N LYS A 598 -29.99 -13.12 -9.81
CA LYS A 598 -30.79 -12.19 -9.00
C LYS A 598 -32.11 -11.80 -9.66
N LYS A 599 -32.11 -11.48 -10.96
CA LYS A 599 -33.34 -11.17 -11.71
C LYS A 599 -34.31 -12.36 -11.72
N LEU A 600 -33.80 -13.57 -11.87
CA LEU A 600 -34.62 -14.79 -11.83
C LEU A 600 -35.23 -15.00 -10.44
N ALA A 601 -34.43 -14.83 -9.37
CA ALA A 601 -34.93 -14.93 -8.00
C ALA A 601 -36.00 -13.87 -7.69
N ASP A 602 -35.82 -12.63 -8.17
CA ASP A 602 -36.81 -11.57 -8.01
C ASP A 602 -38.12 -11.88 -8.77
N GLN A 603 -38.04 -12.49 -9.97
CA GLN A 603 -39.21 -12.96 -10.72
C GLN A 603 -39.94 -14.12 -10.03
N GLU A 604 -39.22 -15.09 -9.46
CA GLU A 604 -39.82 -16.18 -8.70
C GLU A 604 -40.54 -15.66 -7.43
N LEU A 605 -39.96 -14.66 -6.75
CA LEU A 605 -40.58 -13.97 -5.63
C LEU A 605 -41.87 -13.24 -6.03
N LEU A 606 -41.87 -12.54 -7.17
CA LEU A 606 -43.06 -11.87 -7.69
C LEU A 606 -44.19 -12.86 -8.04
N SER A 607 -43.84 -14.03 -8.59
CA SER A 607 -44.81 -15.08 -8.91
C SER A 607 -45.44 -15.75 -7.68
N THR A 608 -44.71 -15.81 -6.55
CA THR A 608 -45.24 -16.34 -5.28
C THR A 608 -46.14 -15.35 -4.56
N PHE A 609 -45.95 -14.04 -4.77
CA PHE A 609 -46.78 -12.99 -4.15
C PHE A 609 -48.06 -12.66 -4.91
N SER A 610 -48.21 -13.09 -6.18
CA SER A 610 -49.40 -12.80 -7.00
C SER A 610 -50.52 -13.86 -6.92
N ALA A 611 -50.46 -14.82 -6.00
CA ALA A 611 -51.61 -15.71 -5.77
C ALA A 611 -52.79 -14.86 -5.24
N PRO A 612 -53.93 -14.82 -5.94
CA PRO A 612 -55.01 -13.91 -5.58
C PRO A 612 -55.55 -14.27 -4.20
N ARG A 613 -55.55 -13.29 -3.28
CA ARG A 613 -56.33 -13.33 -2.03
C ARG A 613 -57.81 -13.37 -2.38
N VAL A 614 -58.32 -14.55 -2.70
CA VAL A 614 -59.76 -14.79 -2.86
C VAL A 614 -60.37 -14.99 -1.47
N ALA A 615 -60.99 -13.91 -0.99
CA ALA A 615 -62.11 -13.83 -0.05
C ALA A 615 -62.13 -14.73 1.22
N GLU A 616 -61.99 -14.06 2.36
CA GLU A 616 -62.02 -14.53 3.76
C GLU A 616 -63.37 -15.13 4.25
N ASN A 617 -64.16 -15.85 3.45
CA ASN A 617 -65.51 -16.27 3.88
C ASN A 617 -65.82 -17.77 3.87
N ASN A 618 -64.82 -18.66 3.97
CA ASN A 618 -65.04 -20.07 4.31
C ASN A 618 -63.89 -20.62 5.18
N HIS A 619 -64.05 -20.55 6.50
CA HIS A 619 -62.96 -20.68 7.48
C HIS A 619 -62.47 -22.12 7.73
N TRP A 620 -63.03 -23.15 7.08
CA TRP A 620 -62.69 -24.55 7.33
C TRP A 620 -61.93 -25.26 6.19
N ASP A 621 -62.08 -24.83 4.94
CA ASP A 621 -61.38 -25.46 3.80
C ASP A 621 -59.93 -24.94 3.63
N ASP A 622 -59.62 -23.75 4.15
CA ASP A 622 -58.30 -23.11 4.06
C ASP A 622 -57.26 -23.79 4.97
N PHE A 623 -57.66 -24.30 6.14
CA PHE A 623 -56.74 -24.97 7.06
C PHE A 623 -56.12 -26.25 6.46
N SER A 624 -56.94 -27.05 5.77
CA SER A 624 -56.46 -28.28 5.10
C SER A 624 -55.51 -27.97 3.94
N ALA A 625 -55.76 -26.88 3.20
CA ALA A 625 -54.89 -26.44 2.11
C ALA A 625 -53.53 -25.93 2.64
N ARG A 626 -53.55 -25.09 3.69
CA ARG A 626 -52.33 -24.59 4.35
C ARG A 626 -51.50 -25.71 4.96
N LYS A 627 -52.15 -26.70 5.59
CA LYS A 627 -51.47 -27.88 6.13
C LYS A 627 -50.80 -28.71 5.04
N ARG A 628 -51.47 -28.98 3.92
CA ARG A 628 -50.88 -29.70 2.78
C ARG A 628 -49.70 -28.97 2.16
N LEU A 629 -49.79 -27.64 2.04
CA LEU A 629 -48.70 -26.83 1.51
C LEU A 629 -47.48 -26.84 2.44
N TRP A 630 -47.71 -26.76 3.75
CA TRP A 630 -46.67 -26.89 4.76
C TRP A 630 -46.02 -28.28 4.74
N GLU A 631 -46.82 -29.36 4.68
CA GLU A 631 -46.33 -30.74 4.58
C GLU A 631 -45.48 -30.94 3.30
N ALA A 632 -45.94 -30.44 2.16
CA ALA A 632 -45.20 -30.51 0.90
C ALA A 632 -43.87 -29.74 0.94
N ASN A 633 -43.84 -28.55 1.56
CA ASN A 633 -42.61 -27.77 1.73
C ASN A 633 -41.63 -28.48 2.67
N ARG A 634 -42.13 -29.08 3.75
CA ARG A 634 -41.31 -29.88 4.68
C ARG A 634 -40.70 -31.09 3.99
N GLU A 635 -41.51 -31.86 3.24
CA GLU A 635 -41.05 -33.04 2.50
C GLU A 635 -40.01 -32.68 1.44
N SER A 636 -40.19 -31.55 0.74
CA SER A 636 -39.22 -31.05 -0.24
C SER A 636 -37.86 -30.75 0.39
N VAL A 637 -37.83 -29.98 1.49
CA VAL A 637 -36.58 -29.64 2.20
C VAL A 637 -35.93 -30.87 2.83
N GLN A 638 -36.73 -31.82 3.31
CA GLN A 638 -36.21 -33.07 3.84
C GLN A 638 -35.60 -33.95 2.73
N GLY A 639 -36.21 -33.99 1.54
CA GLY A 639 -35.64 -34.67 0.37
C GLY A 639 -34.30 -34.08 -0.09
N GLU A 640 -34.16 -32.75 -0.06
CA GLU A 640 -32.89 -32.05 -0.31
C GLU A 640 -31.81 -32.50 0.69
N LEU A 641 -32.15 -32.51 1.99
CA LEU A 641 -31.23 -32.93 3.06
C LEU A 641 -30.78 -34.39 2.89
N GLU A 642 -31.72 -35.30 2.65
CA GLU A 642 -31.44 -36.73 2.41
C GLU A 642 -30.59 -36.97 1.16
N SER A 643 -30.70 -36.11 0.13
CA SER A 643 -29.85 -36.17 -1.06
C SER A 643 -28.39 -35.83 -0.72
N ILE A 644 -28.17 -34.74 0.02
CA ILE A 644 -26.81 -34.33 0.42
C ILE A 644 -26.19 -35.35 1.39
N GLU A 645 -26.98 -35.92 2.30
CA GLU A 645 -26.50 -36.99 3.19
C GLU A 645 -26.08 -38.25 2.44
N ARG A 646 -26.80 -38.62 1.36
CA ARG A 646 -26.40 -39.72 0.47
C ARG A 646 -25.07 -39.44 -0.22
N GLU A 647 -24.87 -38.24 -0.76
CA GLU A 647 -23.60 -37.84 -1.37
C GLU A 647 -22.45 -37.84 -0.35
N LYS A 648 -22.69 -37.34 0.86
CA LYS A 648 -21.74 -37.37 1.97
C LYS A 648 -21.34 -38.81 2.32
N ALA A 649 -22.31 -39.73 2.39
CA ALA A 649 -22.06 -41.14 2.66
C ALA A 649 -21.22 -41.80 1.54
N GLU A 650 -21.50 -41.47 0.27
CA GLU A 650 -20.74 -41.95 -0.88
C GLU A 650 -19.29 -41.44 -0.85
N LEU A 651 -19.08 -40.13 -0.62
CA LEU A 651 -17.74 -39.54 -0.48
C LEU A 651 -16.96 -40.16 0.68
N SER A 652 -17.62 -40.39 1.82
CA SER A 652 -17.01 -41.05 2.98
C SER A 652 -16.60 -42.48 2.68
N SER A 653 -17.42 -43.22 1.92
CA SER A 653 -17.09 -44.57 1.47
C SER A 653 -15.87 -44.59 0.53
N LYS A 654 -15.86 -43.68 -0.46
CA LYS A 654 -14.72 -43.52 -1.37
C LYS A 654 -13.44 -43.14 -0.61
N LEU A 655 -13.53 -42.26 0.39
CA LEU A 655 -12.38 -41.81 1.17
C LEU A 655 -11.77 -42.97 1.95
N ARG A 656 -12.59 -43.79 2.62
CA ARG A 656 -12.12 -45.01 3.30
C ARG A 656 -11.45 -46.00 2.35
N SER A 657 -11.96 -46.15 1.13
CA SER A 657 -11.33 -46.99 0.11
C SER A 657 -9.95 -46.46 -0.30
N LEU A 658 -9.79 -45.16 -0.48
CA LEU A 658 -8.49 -44.55 -0.80
C LEU A 658 -7.49 -44.60 0.36
N GLU A 659 -7.95 -44.34 1.58
CA GLU A 659 -7.10 -44.46 2.78
C GLU A 659 -6.57 -45.88 2.95
N SER A 660 -7.33 -46.89 2.53
CA SER A 660 -6.89 -48.30 2.57
C SER A 660 -5.84 -48.65 1.50
N SER A 661 -5.73 -47.87 0.42
CA SER A 661 -4.78 -48.16 -0.68
C SER A 661 -3.42 -47.46 -0.51
N TRP A 662 -3.30 -46.50 0.41
CA TRP A 662 -2.08 -45.73 0.74
C TRP A 662 -1.37 -45.05 -0.45
N ALA A 663 -1.94 -45.05 -1.65
CA ALA A 663 -1.19 -44.76 -2.87
C ALA A 663 -1.23 -43.28 -3.31
N ASP A 664 -2.13 -42.45 -2.79
CA ASP A 664 -2.32 -41.08 -3.32
C ASP A 664 -2.77 -40.07 -2.25
N SER A 665 -1.79 -39.49 -1.56
CA SER A 665 -2.02 -38.46 -0.54
C SER A 665 -2.71 -37.20 -1.08
N SER A 666 -2.53 -36.87 -2.36
CA SER A 666 -3.15 -35.69 -2.97
C SER A 666 -4.65 -35.91 -3.15
N ARG A 667 -5.03 -37.09 -3.64
CA ARG A 667 -6.43 -37.47 -3.82
C ARG A 667 -7.19 -37.61 -2.51
N ILE A 668 -6.53 -38.09 -1.45
CA ILE A 668 -7.09 -38.12 -0.09
C ILE A 668 -7.40 -36.70 0.41
N GLN A 669 -6.48 -35.74 0.22
CA GLN A 669 -6.70 -34.35 0.60
C GLN A 669 -7.86 -33.71 -0.18
N GLN A 670 -7.93 -33.94 -1.49
CA GLN A 670 -9.03 -33.44 -2.33
C GLN A 670 -10.39 -33.98 -1.88
N MET A 671 -10.50 -35.28 -1.61
CA MET A 671 -11.76 -35.87 -1.15
C MET A 671 -12.14 -35.48 0.27
N THR A 672 -11.16 -35.28 1.15
CA THR A 672 -11.40 -34.72 2.49
C THR A 672 -11.96 -33.29 2.40
N LYS A 673 -11.44 -32.48 1.47
CA LYS A 673 -11.95 -31.13 1.22
C LYS A 673 -13.38 -31.15 0.67
N ALA A 674 -13.67 -32.05 -0.28
CA ALA A 674 -15.02 -32.23 -0.83
C ALA A 674 -16.02 -32.69 0.24
N LEU A 675 -15.62 -33.61 1.12
CA LEU A 675 -16.46 -34.08 2.23
C LEU A 675 -16.81 -32.93 3.18
N ARG A 676 -15.83 -32.09 3.55
CA ARG A 676 -16.07 -30.91 4.40
C ARG A 676 -16.98 -29.88 3.74
N ALA A 677 -16.88 -29.69 2.41
CA ALA A 677 -17.77 -28.80 1.69
C ALA A 677 -19.23 -29.26 1.80
N LYS A 678 -19.48 -30.56 1.61
CA LYS A 678 -20.81 -31.15 1.80
C LYS A 678 -21.33 -31.05 3.24
N GLU A 679 -20.47 -31.15 4.24
CA GLU A 679 -20.84 -30.89 5.65
C GLU A 679 -21.24 -29.44 5.92
N TRP A 680 -20.75 -28.50 5.13
CA TRP A 680 -21.15 -27.10 5.23
C TRP A 680 -22.47 -26.84 4.51
N GLU A 681 -22.77 -27.55 3.42
CA GLU A 681 -24.04 -27.46 2.68
C GLU A 681 -25.25 -27.94 3.51
N THR A 682 -25.07 -28.89 4.45
CA THR A 682 -26.20 -29.39 5.26
C THR A 682 -26.71 -28.37 6.29
N LYS A 683 -25.82 -27.54 6.87
CA LYS A 683 -26.17 -26.59 7.94
C LYS A 683 -27.30 -25.61 7.61
N PRO A 684 -27.30 -24.91 6.46
CA PRO A 684 -28.40 -24.00 6.12
C PRO A 684 -29.72 -24.74 5.85
N ILE A 685 -29.67 -25.94 5.28
CA ILE A 685 -30.86 -26.75 4.98
C ILE A 685 -31.48 -27.27 6.29
N GLU A 686 -30.67 -27.75 7.23
CA GLU A 686 -31.13 -28.10 8.58
C GLU A 686 -31.78 -26.90 9.30
N ALA A 687 -31.22 -25.71 9.15
CA ALA A 687 -31.79 -24.50 9.74
C ALA A 687 -33.14 -24.13 9.11
N ARG A 688 -33.28 -24.28 7.78
CA ARG A 688 -34.54 -24.09 7.06
C ARG A 688 -35.59 -25.13 7.48
N LEU A 689 -35.21 -26.40 7.61
CA LEU A 689 -36.10 -27.47 8.08
C LEU A 689 -36.60 -27.18 9.50
N ARG A 690 -35.71 -26.78 10.42
CA ARG A 690 -36.10 -26.38 11.79
C ARG A 690 -37.08 -25.21 11.81
N ARG A 691 -36.92 -24.24 10.92
CA ARG A 691 -37.86 -23.10 10.80
C ARG A 691 -39.23 -23.57 10.33
N ILE A 692 -39.29 -24.40 9.29
CA ILE A 692 -40.55 -24.98 8.80
C ILE A 692 -41.22 -25.80 9.90
N GLU A 693 -40.48 -26.61 10.65
CA GLU A 693 -41.03 -27.37 11.78
C GLU A 693 -41.55 -26.47 12.91
N GLN A 694 -40.86 -25.36 13.18
CA GLN A 694 -41.31 -24.37 14.15
C GLN A 694 -42.61 -23.68 13.69
N GLU A 695 -42.69 -23.23 12.45
CA GLU A 695 -43.91 -22.67 11.86
C GLU A 695 -45.07 -23.67 11.90
N GLY A 696 -44.79 -24.96 11.71
CA GLY A 696 -45.79 -26.01 11.82
C GLY A 696 -46.31 -26.17 13.25
N ARG A 697 -45.43 -26.06 14.26
CA ARG A 697 -45.84 -26.07 15.67
C ARG A 697 -46.70 -24.86 16.00
N ASP A 698 -46.25 -23.68 15.61
CA ASP A 698 -46.91 -22.42 15.97
C ASP A 698 -48.29 -22.29 15.28
N ASN A 699 -48.44 -22.82 14.06
CA ASN A 699 -49.69 -22.69 13.29
C ASN A 699 -50.68 -23.85 13.44
N PHE A 700 -50.25 -25.05 13.83
CA PHE A 700 -51.11 -26.24 13.81
C PHE A 700 -51.28 -26.95 15.16
N TYR A 701 -50.47 -26.65 16.19
CA TYR A 701 -50.47 -27.40 17.45
C TYR A 701 -51.07 -26.68 18.68
N ASP A 702 -51.45 -25.39 18.60
CA ASP A 702 -51.94 -24.64 19.77
C ASP A 702 -53.46 -24.78 20.03
N ASP A 703 -54.22 -25.45 19.16
CA ASP A 703 -55.64 -25.76 19.37
C ASP A 703 -55.88 -27.13 20.01
N SER A 704 -55.09 -27.46 21.04
CA SER A 704 -55.53 -28.52 21.96
C SER A 704 -56.76 -27.99 22.70
N PRO A 705 -57.96 -28.61 22.53
CA PRO A 705 -59.14 -28.10 23.19
C PRO A 705 -58.91 -28.13 24.71
N GLN A 706 -58.93 -26.98 25.36
CA GLN A 706 -59.14 -26.90 26.80
C GLN A 706 -60.58 -27.34 27.11
N PHE A 707 -60.91 -28.60 26.85
CA PHE A 707 -62.09 -29.23 27.38
C PHE A 707 -61.82 -29.65 28.81
N GLY A 708 -62.27 -28.79 29.73
CA GLY A 708 -62.74 -29.20 31.05
C GLY A 708 -61.78 -28.94 32.19
N ARG A 709 -62.07 -27.88 32.94
CA ARG A 709 -62.52 -28.01 34.35
C ARG A 709 -63.37 -26.79 34.74
N ASN A 710 -64.66 -27.06 34.90
CA ASN A 710 -65.48 -26.46 35.95
C ASN A 710 -64.85 -26.73 37.32
#